data_AF-A0A517Y1E6-F1
#
_entry.id   AF-A0A517Y1E6-F1
#
_cell.length_a   1.000
_cell.length_b   1.000
_cell.length_c   1.000
_cell.angle_alpha   90.00
_cell.angle_beta   90.00
_cell.angle_gamma   90.00
#
_symmetry.space_group_name_H-M   'P 1'
#
loop_
_entity.id
_entity.type
_entity.pdbx_description
1 polymer ?
#
loop_
_entity_poly.entity_id
_entity_poly.type
_entity_poly.pdbx_seq_one_letter_code
_entity_poly.pdbx_strand_id
1 'polypeptide(L)'
;MRRFDWLLVLLFPATATAAEPNVWVKSDAAIEGRRWDVPVGYDAAAKRFQVLGGRTSWGDYKKARPYDVLSFDPAGTWRNELPPGAAWGPEVGPVTAPAWTSEAWGLTDAAGATRPNWTVYGTFSLGQKYDYDPDSKAFYFYAGGSTFRYDPARREWTDRKPAAHPQALGGILLWSSMCYDRAAKKFVLFGGGNVPTERGDPGTWTYSPADNRWEPVKTNKQPPARANSRLAYDPVARKVVLFGGDKLNELVADTWVFDTATGTWDERRPTVSPTPRAGHALLWLPKARKLLLLGGYTYTSTTEYVAPLYRPLPLEAWTFDAAADRWELVGRWSRPADGPVGPANVFLSAAVDESDTVLALDAQNRAWTCRIDASKPDPAAAVAFGASSGATVRRTGSHDPAWYVEGVPAADPAAVAADLAALPANRWVARATPKRPLMNMDWGSAVFDTRRDKIVRFSGGHSAYSGTAPQVYDVTTDRYSIPFAPEYPTEYVYSNDQVNGEWSFGRNPWMAGHTYKSTGYDPNLRAFVFAPHDYTYYFDPDAKAWSRSAAKNPYRPNFYTVTVCATPAGAVVWADDRTTGKAGLWRLDDARAWQPLPLRGELPAKSADRHGLAHDTKRDRLLFFSDTGPKKGNVAAYDVKTGEAKWLDPAGTGQALVHCRETAYLPELDWVLIGGRVRDEPGGWRWLAYDCAANAWVSVELPGDDPVGRAGAFNNSMGLMYDPARKLVWAVGQHSHVHALRLDRATARVTPLR
;
A
#
# COMPACT_ATOMS: atom_id res chain seq x y z
N MET A 1 -8.11 9.95 84.31
CA MET A 1 -9.44 9.39 83.96
C MET A 1 -9.95 10.14 82.74
N ARG A 2 -10.57 9.42 81.80
CA ARG A 2 -10.92 9.77 80.40
C ARG A 2 -11.63 11.13 80.21
N ARG A 3 -11.37 11.79 79.08
CA ARG A 3 -12.37 12.12 78.04
C ARG A 3 -11.73 12.62 76.73
N PHE A 4 -12.38 12.21 75.64
CA PHE A 4 -12.09 12.46 74.23
C PHE A 4 -12.50 13.88 73.83
N ASP A 5 -11.76 14.50 72.90
CA ASP A 5 -12.29 15.51 71.99
C ASP A 5 -11.96 15.12 70.54
N TRP A 6 -13.01 14.94 69.74
CA TRP A 6 -12.95 14.68 68.31
C TRP A 6 -12.94 16.02 67.57
N LEU A 7 -11.86 16.34 66.86
CA LEU A 7 -11.87 17.44 65.89
C LEU A 7 -12.34 16.91 64.53
N LEU A 8 -13.55 17.30 64.13
CA LEU A 8 -14.04 17.14 62.75
C LEU A 8 -13.22 18.07 61.84
N VAL A 9 -12.39 17.50 60.96
CA VAL A 9 -11.84 18.23 59.81
C VAL A 9 -12.84 18.13 58.67
N LEU A 10 -13.59 19.21 58.44
CA LEU A 10 -14.40 19.39 57.23
C LEU A 10 -13.46 19.57 56.04
N LEU A 11 -13.25 18.51 55.27
CA LEU A 11 -12.68 18.58 53.92
C LEU A 11 -13.74 19.15 52.98
N PHE A 12 -13.63 20.43 52.64
CA PHE A 12 -14.31 20.95 51.46
C PHE A 12 -13.68 20.31 50.21
N PRO A 13 -14.47 19.77 49.27
CA PRO A 13 -13.91 19.33 47.99
C PRO A 13 -13.31 20.55 47.29
N ALA A 14 -12.05 20.42 46.88
CA ALA A 14 -11.42 21.40 46.00
C ALA A 14 -12.30 21.56 44.76
N THR A 15 -12.82 22.77 44.55
CA THR A 15 -13.52 23.13 43.33
C THR A 15 -12.52 23.03 42.19
N ALA A 16 -12.69 22.05 41.30
CA ALA A 16 -11.89 21.91 40.10
C ALA A 16 -12.00 23.22 39.30
N THR A 17 -10.92 24.01 39.27
CA THR A 17 -10.82 25.18 38.40
C THR A 17 -10.99 24.71 36.97
N ALA A 18 -11.99 25.23 36.27
CA ALA A 18 -12.25 24.91 34.87
C ALA A 18 -10.97 25.11 34.06
N ALA A 19 -10.56 24.10 33.29
CA ALA A 19 -9.35 24.17 32.48
C ALA A 19 -9.37 25.39 31.55
N GLU A 20 -8.20 26.04 31.42
CA GLU A 20 -8.02 27.16 30.50
C GLU A 20 -8.35 26.71 29.07
N PRO A 21 -9.13 27.49 28.29
CA PRO A 21 -9.43 27.11 26.92
C PRO A 21 -8.16 27.08 26.06
N ASN A 22 -8.16 26.22 25.05
CA ASN A 22 -7.03 25.97 24.15
C ASN A 22 -5.77 25.44 24.85
N VAL A 23 -5.91 24.84 26.04
CA VAL A 23 -4.84 24.12 26.75
C VAL A 23 -5.21 22.65 26.84
N TRP A 24 -4.32 21.79 26.33
CA TRP A 24 -4.50 20.35 26.37
C TRP A 24 -4.13 19.79 27.74
N VAL A 25 -5.05 19.03 28.32
CA VAL A 25 -4.84 18.29 29.57
C VAL A 25 -4.73 16.81 29.24
N LYS A 26 -3.61 16.21 29.63
CA LYS A 26 -3.41 14.77 29.50
C LYS A 26 -4.05 14.05 30.69
N SER A 27 -4.86 13.03 30.41
CA SER A 27 -5.33 12.12 31.46
C SER A 27 -4.22 11.15 31.85
N ASP A 28 -4.09 10.88 33.15
CA ASP A 28 -3.21 9.82 33.67
C ASP A 28 -3.71 8.41 33.29
N ALA A 29 -4.97 8.29 32.92
CA ALA A 29 -5.59 7.02 32.55
C ALA A 29 -5.49 6.76 31.04
N ALA A 30 -4.75 5.71 30.66
CA ALA A 30 -4.63 5.23 29.29
C ALA A 30 -5.52 4.01 29.04
N ILE A 31 -5.95 3.81 27.78
CA ILE A 31 -6.52 2.52 27.39
C ILE A 31 -5.40 1.48 27.44
N GLU A 32 -5.57 0.47 28.29
CA GLU A 32 -4.65 -0.66 28.34
C GLU A 32 -4.73 -1.48 27.04
N GLY A 33 -3.56 -1.77 26.44
CA GLY A 33 -3.43 -2.43 25.15
C GLY A 33 -3.44 -1.47 23.95
N ARG A 34 -2.55 -1.73 22.98
CA ARG A 34 -2.43 -0.90 21.78
C ARG A 34 -3.57 -1.17 20.81
N ARG A 35 -4.15 -0.08 20.28
CA ARG A 35 -5.24 -0.05 19.30
C ARG A 35 -4.91 0.96 18.22
N TRP A 36 -5.38 0.74 17.01
CA TRP A 36 -5.26 1.67 15.88
C TRP A 36 -6.64 1.91 15.24
N ASP A 37 -6.80 2.99 14.47
CA ASP A 37 -8.09 3.36 13.86
C ASP A 37 -9.26 3.33 14.86
N VAL A 38 -9.09 3.99 16.00
CA VAL A 38 -10.03 3.90 17.11
C VAL A 38 -11.26 4.78 16.84
N PRO A 39 -12.47 4.22 16.73
CA PRO A 39 -13.66 5.04 16.57
C PRO A 39 -14.01 5.72 17.88
N VAL A 40 -14.08 7.03 17.84
CA VAL A 40 -14.46 7.86 18.99
C VAL A 40 -15.67 8.70 18.62
N GLY A 41 -16.61 8.80 19.53
CA GLY A 41 -17.78 9.67 19.43
C GLY A 41 -18.22 10.15 20.81
N TYR A 42 -19.27 10.96 20.86
CA TYR A 42 -19.81 11.47 22.11
C TYR A 42 -21.28 11.07 22.29
N ASP A 43 -21.60 10.49 23.43
CA ASP A 43 -22.97 10.18 23.83
C ASP A 43 -23.47 11.24 24.83
N ALA A 44 -24.27 12.18 24.32
CA ALA A 44 -24.83 13.27 25.10
C ALA A 44 -25.80 12.81 26.20
N ALA A 45 -26.43 11.64 26.07
CA ALA A 45 -27.33 11.13 27.10
C ALA A 45 -26.55 10.62 28.31
N ALA A 46 -25.43 9.91 28.07
CA ALA A 46 -24.55 9.43 29.12
C ALA A 46 -23.55 10.49 29.61
N LYS A 47 -23.36 11.58 28.85
CA LYS A 47 -22.30 12.59 29.04
C LYS A 47 -20.89 11.99 29.02
N ARG A 48 -20.65 11.06 28.10
CA ARG A 48 -19.38 10.32 28.00
C ARG A 48 -18.95 10.21 26.56
N PHE A 49 -17.64 10.27 26.35
CA PHE A 49 -17.04 9.89 25.08
C PHE A 49 -17.04 8.38 24.94
N GLN A 50 -17.46 7.87 23.79
CA GLN A 50 -17.52 6.45 23.46
C GLN A 50 -16.31 6.07 22.62
N VAL A 51 -15.64 4.98 23.00
CA VAL A 51 -14.56 4.33 22.24
C VAL A 51 -15.09 2.99 21.77
N LEU A 52 -15.33 2.86 20.48
CA LEU A 52 -16.18 1.81 19.91
C LEU A 52 -15.34 0.78 19.13
N GLY A 53 -14.27 0.27 19.75
CA GLY A 53 -13.38 -0.73 19.17
C GLY A 53 -11.96 -0.23 18.92
N GLY A 54 -11.49 -0.44 17.69
CA GLY A 54 -10.12 -0.15 17.23
C GLY A 54 -9.35 -1.42 16.90
N ARG A 55 -8.63 -1.38 15.77
CA ARG A 55 -7.82 -2.47 15.24
C ARG A 55 -6.79 -2.93 16.27
N THR A 56 -6.63 -4.24 16.49
CA THR A 56 -5.64 -4.79 17.44
C THR A 56 -4.80 -5.89 16.82
N SER A 57 -3.48 -5.83 17.05
CA SER A 57 -2.53 -6.79 16.50
C SER A 57 -2.81 -8.20 17.03
N TRP A 58 -2.36 -9.22 16.30
CA TRP A 58 -2.47 -10.61 16.74
C TRP A 58 -1.88 -10.86 18.13
N GLY A 59 -0.68 -10.30 18.37
CA GLY A 59 0.00 -10.44 19.66
C GLY A 59 -0.71 -9.71 20.80
N ASP A 60 -1.37 -8.59 20.52
CA ASP A 60 -2.11 -7.82 21.53
C ASP A 60 -3.52 -8.34 21.76
N TYR A 61 -4.13 -9.02 20.78
CA TYR A 61 -5.45 -9.62 20.92
C TYR A 61 -5.52 -10.70 22.00
N LYS A 62 -4.43 -11.45 22.17
CA LYS A 62 -4.36 -12.57 23.13
C LYS A 62 -4.04 -12.14 24.57
N LYS A 63 -3.69 -10.86 24.78
CA LYS A 63 -3.35 -10.34 26.11
C LYS A 63 -4.63 -9.94 26.85
N ALA A 64 -4.58 -10.00 28.18
CA ALA A 64 -5.60 -9.40 29.02
C ALA A 64 -5.76 -7.92 28.65
N ARG A 65 -7.00 -7.48 28.40
CA ARG A 65 -7.29 -6.13 27.93
C ARG A 65 -8.71 -5.70 28.29
N PRO A 66 -8.97 -4.38 28.41
CA PRO A 66 -10.32 -3.85 28.56
C PRO A 66 -11.23 -4.26 27.41
N TYR A 67 -12.53 -4.15 27.61
CA TYR A 67 -13.53 -4.48 26.60
C TYR A 67 -13.34 -3.65 25.32
N ASP A 68 -13.83 -4.15 24.19
CA ASP A 68 -13.67 -3.43 22.92
C ASP A 68 -14.44 -2.11 22.93
N VAL A 69 -15.57 -2.06 23.65
CA VAL A 69 -16.35 -0.84 23.85
C VAL A 69 -16.06 -0.24 25.23
N LEU A 70 -15.55 0.98 25.23
CA LEU A 70 -15.21 1.74 26.43
C LEU A 70 -15.91 3.10 26.39
N SER A 71 -16.03 3.74 27.55
CA SER A 71 -16.39 5.14 27.62
C SER A 71 -15.50 5.93 28.58
N PHE A 72 -15.26 7.19 28.23
CA PHE A 72 -14.44 8.12 29.00
C PHE A 72 -15.30 9.26 29.54
N ASP A 73 -15.20 9.47 30.85
CA ASP A 73 -15.67 10.68 31.51
C ASP A 73 -14.67 11.80 31.27
N PRO A 74 -15.09 13.00 30.82
CA PRO A 74 -14.22 14.17 30.77
C PRO A 74 -13.49 14.46 32.10
N ALA A 75 -14.03 14.01 33.25
CA ALA A 75 -13.40 14.09 34.56
C ALA A 75 -12.23 13.11 34.79
N GLY A 76 -11.91 12.23 33.82
CA GLY A 76 -10.69 11.42 33.81
C GLY A 76 -10.88 9.91 34.01
N THR A 77 -12.11 9.39 33.99
CA THR A 77 -12.37 7.97 34.31
C THR A 77 -12.82 7.15 33.10
N TRP A 78 -12.21 5.98 32.89
CA TRP A 78 -12.64 5.00 31.90
C TRP A 78 -13.69 4.04 32.45
N ARG A 79 -14.47 3.43 31.57
CA ARG A 79 -15.44 2.37 31.89
C ARG A 79 -15.58 1.36 30.74
N ASN A 80 -15.67 0.08 31.07
CA ASN A 80 -16.06 -1.01 30.18
C ASN A 80 -17.58 -0.97 29.95
N GLU A 81 -18.01 -0.77 28.70
CA GLU A 81 -19.43 -0.77 28.33
C GLU A 81 -19.90 -2.19 27.98
N LEU A 82 -19.90 -3.06 28.99
CA LEU A 82 -20.31 -4.46 28.84
C LEU A 82 -21.80 -4.58 28.48
N PRO A 83 -22.21 -5.54 27.64
CA PRO A 83 -23.63 -5.80 27.38
C PRO A 83 -24.41 -6.08 28.68
N PRO A 84 -25.71 -5.73 28.76
CA PRO A 84 -26.51 -6.01 29.95
C PRO A 84 -26.47 -7.50 30.34
N GLY A 85 -26.16 -7.79 31.60
CA GLY A 85 -26.06 -9.17 32.11
C GLY A 85 -24.73 -9.88 31.84
N ALA A 86 -23.80 -9.26 31.11
CA ALA A 86 -22.47 -9.83 30.89
C ALA A 86 -21.59 -9.74 32.15
N ALA A 87 -21.14 -10.89 32.66
CA ALA A 87 -20.22 -11.00 33.79
C ALA A 87 -18.78 -11.27 33.32
N TRP A 88 -18.28 -10.44 32.39
CA TRP A 88 -16.97 -10.64 31.74
C TRP A 88 -15.80 -9.98 32.46
N GLY A 89 -16.04 -9.18 33.49
CA GLY A 89 -14.95 -8.51 34.20
C GLY A 89 -15.40 -7.26 34.96
N PRO A 90 -14.43 -6.50 35.49
CA PRO A 90 -14.69 -5.28 36.24
C PRO A 90 -15.16 -4.13 35.35
N GLU A 91 -15.65 -3.07 36.01
CA GLU A 91 -16.02 -1.81 35.35
C GLU A 91 -14.81 -1.13 34.68
N VAL A 92 -13.60 -1.31 35.22
CA VAL A 92 -12.35 -0.81 34.64
C VAL A 92 -11.30 -1.91 34.68
N GLY A 93 -10.58 -2.10 33.58
CA GLY A 93 -9.52 -3.09 33.46
C GLY A 93 -9.90 -4.29 32.57
N PRO A 94 -9.12 -5.37 32.61
CA PRO A 94 -9.23 -6.44 31.64
C PRO A 94 -10.49 -7.31 31.78
N VAL A 95 -11.00 -7.83 30.66
CA VAL A 95 -12.22 -8.64 30.60
C VAL A 95 -12.00 -9.97 29.86
N THR A 96 -12.88 -10.95 30.08
CA THR A 96 -12.90 -12.29 29.47
C THR A 96 -14.09 -12.45 28.51
N ALA A 97 -14.30 -11.46 27.64
CA ALA A 97 -15.38 -11.51 26.65
C ALA A 97 -15.17 -12.67 25.65
N PRO A 98 -16.25 -13.25 25.08
CA PRO A 98 -16.15 -14.30 24.07
C PRO A 98 -15.24 -13.89 22.90
N ALA A 99 -14.38 -14.82 22.48
CA ALA A 99 -13.49 -14.69 21.34
C ALA A 99 -14.22 -14.91 20.01
N TRP A 100 -13.52 -14.74 18.87
CA TRP A 100 -14.02 -15.13 17.55
C TRP A 100 -13.51 -16.51 17.14
N THR A 101 -14.25 -17.22 16.30
CA THR A 101 -13.84 -18.53 15.75
C THR A 101 -12.79 -18.43 14.64
N SER A 102 -12.60 -17.22 14.09
CA SER A 102 -11.64 -16.89 13.04
C SER A 102 -11.05 -15.49 13.28
N GLU A 103 -9.84 -15.27 12.81
CA GLU A 103 -9.16 -13.97 12.82
C GLU A 103 -9.58 -13.08 11.64
N ALA A 104 -10.30 -13.62 10.66
CA ALA A 104 -10.87 -12.85 9.57
C ALA A 104 -12.00 -11.91 10.07
N TRP A 105 -12.27 -10.86 9.31
CA TRP A 105 -13.42 -9.99 9.55
C TRP A 105 -14.70 -10.80 9.75
N GLY A 106 -15.45 -10.43 10.78
CA GLY A 106 -16.74 -11.04 11.11
C GLY A 106 -17.50 -10.18 12.10
N LEU A 107 -18.82 -10.37 12.14
CA LEU A 107 -19.73 -9.66 13.05
C LEU A 107 -20.40 -10.58 14.06
N THR A 108 -19.92 -11.81 14.21
CA THR A 108 -20.46 -12.79 15.15
C THR A 108 -19.33 -13.40 15.95
N ASP A 109 -19.41 -13.32 17.28
CA ASP A 109 -18.43 -13.97 18.17
C ASP A 109 -18.72 -15.47 18.37
N ALA A 110 -17.84 -16.18 19.07
CA ALA A 110 -17.95 -17.62 19.30
C ALA A 110 -19.16 -18.02 20.17
N ALA A 111 -19.80 -17.06 20.86
CA ALA A 111 -21.04 -17.27 21.60
C ALA A 111 -22.29 -16.97 20.74
N GLY A 112 -22.13 -16.56 19.48
CA GLY A 112 -23.21 -16.23 18.58
C GLY A 112 -23.74 -14.80 18.71
N ALA A 113 -23.12 -13.96 19.56
CA ALA A 113 -23.54 -12.57 19.72
C ALA A 113 -23.04 -11.71 18.56
N THR A 114 -23.83 -10.71 18.15
CA THR A 114 -23.40 -9.74 17.13
C THR A 114 -22.32 -8.84 17.74
N ARG A 115 -21.07 -8.93 17.28
CA ARG A 115 -19.92 -8.12 17.72
C ARG A 115 -18.86 -8.01 16.61
N PRO A 116 -18.39 -6.80 16.27
CA PRO A 116 -17.33 -6.62 15.28
C PRO A 116 -16.01 -7.25 15.75
N ASN A 117 -15.41 -8.07 14.88
CA ASN A 117 -14.05 -8.57 15.07
C ASN A 117 -13.03 -7.48 14.73
N TRP A 118 -12.32 -6.99 15.74
CA TRP A 118 -11.32 -5.92 15.59
C TRP A 118 -9.88 -6.43 15.39
N THR A 119 -9.68 -7.74 15.22
CA THR A 119 -8.35 -8.35 15.10
C THR A 119 -7.69 -8.10 13.74
N VAL A 120 -6.35 -8.00 13.74
CA VAL A 120 -5.53 -7.77 12.55
C VAL A 120 -5.24 -9.11 11.87
N TYR A 121 -6.08 -9.51 10.91
CA TYR A 121 -5.63 -10.36 9.83
C TYR A 121 -6.24 -9.91 8.49
N GLY A 122 -5.36 -9.57 7.55
CA GLY A 122 -5.65 -9.41 6.11
C GLY A 122 -6.75 -8.43 5.71
N THR A 123 -6.46 -7.11 5.72
CA THR A 123 -7.20 -6.01 5.05
C THR A 123 -8.41 -5.37 5.76
N PHE A 124 -8.64 -5.63 7.05
CA PHE A 124 -9.61 -4.85 7.82
C PHE A 124 -9.03 -3.48 8.25
N SER A 125 -9.57 -2.39 7.69
CA SER A 125 -9.43 -1.03 8.22
C SER A 125 -10.80 -0.38 8.30
N LEU A 126 -11.17 0.13 9.47
CA LEU A 126 -12.36 0.96 9.62
C LEU A 126 -12.09 2.39 9.13
N GLY A 127 -10.86 2.90 9.34
CA GLY A 127 -10.53 4.30 9.07
C GLY A 127 -11.51 5.23 9.80
N GLN A 128 -12.25 6.04 9.04
CA GLN A 128 -13.29 6.94 9.55
C GLN A 128 -14.66 6.65 8.90
N LYS A 129 -14.93 5.37 8.60
CA LYS A 129 -16.22 4.91 8.05
C LYS A 129 -17.27 4.72 9.14
N TYR A 130 -17.41 5.72 10.02
CA TYR A 130 -18.40 5.72 11.08
C TYR A 130 -18.82 7.15 11.42
N ASP A 131 -20.05 7.31 11.90
CA ASP A 131 -20.53 8.55 12.50
C ASP A 131 -21.75 8.29 13.41
N TYR A 132 -22.11 9.29 14.20
CA TYR A 132 -23.26 9.26 15.10
C TYR A 132 -24.52 9.83 14.43
N ASP A 133 -25.61 9.08 14.47
CA ASP A 133 -26.94 9.58 14.15
C ASP A 133 -27.61 10.08 15.44
N PRO A 134 -27.76 11.41 15.65
CA PRO A 134 -28.42 11.97 16.82
C PRO A 134 -29.93 11.74 16.85
N ASP A 135 -30.56 11.44 15.71
CA ASP A 135 -32.00 11.19 15.65
C ASP A 135 -32.30 9.76 16.14
N SER A 136 -31.51 8.76 15.73
CA SER A 136 -31.62 7.39 16.27
C SER A 136 -30.79 7.14 17.53
N LYS A 137 -29.99 8.11 17.96
CA LYS A 137 -29.04 8.04 19.09
C LYS A 137 -28.09 6.84 19.02
N ALA A 138 -27.63 6.49 17.81
CA ALA A 138 -26.79 5.32 17.58
C ALA A 138 -25.61 5.64 16.65
N PHE A 139 -24.53 4.90 16.82
CA PHE A 139 -23.39 4.97 15.90
C PHE A 139 -23.62 3.99 14.75
N TYR A 140 -23.31 4.42 13.53
CA TYR A 140 -23.31 3.55 12.36
C TYR A 140 -21.91 3.43 11.79
N PHE A 141 -21.64 2.28 11.22
CA PHE A 141 -20.34 1.88 10.70
C PHE A 141 -20.49 1.20 9.35
N TYR A 142 -19.45 1.33 8.52
CA TYR A 142 -19.29 0.53 7.31
C TYR A 142 -17.89 -0.08 7.24
N ALA A 143 -17.78 -1.40 7.24
CA ALA A 143 -16.51 -2.10 7.05
C ALA A 143 -16.72 -3.56 6.63
N GLY A 144 -15.78 -4.12 5.86
CA GLY A 144 -15.80 -5.52 5.43
C GLY A 144 -17.14 -5.98 4.83
N GLY A 145 -17.77 -5.12 4.03
CA GLY A 145 -19.03 -5.38 3.33
C GLY A 145 -20.26 -5.15 4.20
N SER A 146 -20.06 -4.98 5.51
CA SER A 146 -21.15 -4.89 6.47
C SER A 146 -21.46 -3.45 6.84
N THR A 147 -22.76 -3.18 7.01
CA THR A 147 -23.24 -1.96 7.67
C THR A 147 -23.81 -2.37 9.01
N PHE A 148 -23.26 -1.84 10.10
CA PHE A 148 -23.64 -2.24 11.45
C PHE A 148 -23.79 -1.01 12.34
N ARG A 149 -24.58 -1.15 13.40
CA ARG A 149 -24.87 -0.05 14.35
C ARG A 149 -24.56 -0.45 15.79
N TYR A 150 -24.21 0.53 16.61
CA TYR A 150 -24.11 0.39 18.07
C TYR A 150 -25.07 1.35 18.76
N ASP A 151 -25.95 0.81 19.60
CA ASP A 151 -26.82 1.57 20.50
C ASP A 151 -26.14 1.68 21.87
N PRO A 152 -25.65 2.86 22.28
CA PRO A 152 -24.96 3.04 23.56
C PRO A 152 -25.88 2.86 24.78
N ALA A 153 -27.18 3.16 24.66
CA ALA A 153 -28.12 3.00 25.78
C ALA A 153 -28.42 1.52 26.04
N ARG A 154 -28.51 0.72 24.98
CA ARG A 154 -28.69 -0.74 25.08
C ARG A 154 -27.38 -1.51 25.22
N ARG A 155 -26.25 -0.88 24.89
CA ARG A 155 -24.91 -1.49 24.75
C ARG A 155 -24.93 -2.69 23.80
N GLU A 156 -25.60 -2.50 22.66
CA GLU A 156 -25.92 -3.56 21.71
C GLU A 156 -25.44 -3.21 20.31
N TRP A 157 -24.84 -4.20 19.64
CA TRP A 157 -24.51 -4.15 18.21
C TRP A 157 -25.61 -4.81 17.38
N THR A 158 -25.92 -4.24 16.21
CA THR A 158 -26.83 -4.86 15.24
C THR A 158 -26.28 -4.74 13.83
N ASP A 159 -26.24 -5.86 13.11
CA ASP A 159 -25.97 -5.89 11.67
C ASP A 159 -27.22 -5.45 10.90
N ARG A 160 -27.06 -4.48 10.00
CA ARG A 160 -28.14 -3.91 9.20
C ARG A 160 -28.39 -4.69 7.93
N LYS A 161 -27.40 -5.41 7.39
CA LYS A 161 -27.51 -6.24 6.17
C LYS A 161 -28.23 -5.56 4.99
N PRO A 162 -27.82 -4.35 4.55
CA PRO A 162 -28.40 -3.74 3.36
C PRO A 162 -28.11 -4.61 2.12
N ALA A 163 -29.04 -4.65 1.17
CA ALA A 163 -28.92 -5.50 -0.02
C ALA A 163 -27.82 -5.06 -1.00
N ALA A 164 -27.47 -3.77 -1.00
CA ALA A 164 -26.40 -3.18 -1.79
C ALA A 164 -25.49 -2.34 -0.90
N HIS A 165 -24.21 -2.20 -1.29
CA HIS A 165 -23.22 -1.41 -0.56
C HIS A 165 -21.99 -1.11 -1.46
N PRO A 166 -21.14 -0.13 -1.12
CA PRO A 166 -20.00 0.28 -1.94
C PRO A 166 -19.02 -0.85 -2.33
N GLN A 167 -18.73 -1.78 -1.42
CA GLN A 167 -17.82 -2.91 -1.70
C GLN A 167 -18.43 -4.01 -2.61
N ALA A 168 -19.70 -3.91 -3.01
CA ALA A 168 -20.25 -4.80 -4.05
C ALA A 168 -19.55 -4.59 -5.41
N LEU A 169 -18.80 -3.49 -5.55
CA LEU A 169 -17.88 -3.23 -6.65
C LEU A 169 -16.64 -4.14 -6.66
N GLY A 170 -16.42 -4.94 -5.61
CA GLY A 170 -15.26 -5.83 -5.42
C GLY A 170 -14.19 -5.24 -4.50
N GLY A 171 -13.28 -6.09 -3.99
CA GLY A 171 -12.21 -5.70 -3.07
C GLY A 171 -12.70 -5.35 -1.66
N ILE A 172 -11.84 -4.72 -0.86
CA ILE A 172 -12.14 -4.32 0.52
C ILE A 172 -11.84 -2.83 0.66
N LEU A 173 -12.87 -1.99 0.67
CA LEU A 173 -12.77 -0.53 0.76
C LEU A 173 -11.99 -0.06 1.99
N LEU A 174 -10.79 0.48 1.74
CA LEU A 174 -9.91 1.08 2.74
C LEU A 174 -9.95 2.62 2.68
N TRP A 175 -9.53 3.29 3.75
CA TRP A 175 -9.18 4.72 3.80
C TRP A 175 -10.26 5.74 3.44
N SER A 176 -11.52 5.31 3.27
CA SER A 176 -12.65 6.22 3.04
C SER A 176 -13.16 6.86 4.33
N SER A 177 -14.01 7.86 4.20
CA SER A 177 -14.68 8.54 5.32
C SER A 177 -16.18 8.51 5.15
N MET A 178 -16.91 8.51 6.27
CA MET A 178 -18.36 8.58 6.33
C MET A 178 -18.81 9.65 7.35
N CYS A 179 -19.86 10.41 7.05
CA CYS A 179 -20.51 11.30 8.02
C CYS A 179 -22.03 11.26 7.90
N TYR A 180 -22.76 11.64 8.94
CA TYR A 180 -24.22 11.74 8.92
C TYR A 180 -24.69 13.15 8.55
N ASP A 181 -25.38 13.27 7.42
CA ASP A 181 -26.13 14.46 7.06
C ASP A 181 -27.50 14.42 7.75
N ARG A 182 -27.65 15.25 8.78
CA ARG A 182 -28.87 15.31 9.58
C ARG A 182 -30.07 15.90 8.83
N ALA A 183 -29.85 16.81 7.89
CA ALA A 183 -30.96 17.41 7.13
C ALA A 183 -31.56 16.39 6.15
N ALA A 184 -30.70 15.60 5.50
CA ALA A 184 -31.12 14.54 4.59
C ALA A 184 -31.47 13.22 5.29
N LYS A 185 -31.09 13.06 6.57
CA LYS A 185 -31.17 11.82 7.34
C LYS A 185 -30.47 10.64 6.66
N LYS A 186 -29.30 10.93 6.09
CA LYS A 186 -28.50 9.96 5.35
C LYS A 186 -27.03 10.07 5.76
N PHE A 187 -26.34 8.94 5.75
CA PHE A 187 -24.88 8.96 5.78
C PHE A 187 -24.35 9.23 4.39
N VAL A 188 -23.27 10.02 4.29
CA VAL A 188 -22.49 10.24 3.07
C VAL A 188 -21.16 9.54 3.26
N LEU A 189 -20.74 8.74 2.27
CA LEU A 189 -19.44 8.11 2.20
C LEU A 189 -18.70 8.59 0.95
N PHE A 190 -17.41 8.92 1.09
CA PHE A 190 -16.57 9.35 -0.02
C PHE A 190 -15.14 8.83 0.09
N GLY A 191 -14.52 8.63 -1.09
CA GLY A 191 -13.10 8.36 -1.24
C GLY A 191 -12.70 6.96 -0.79
N GLY A 192 -11.43 6.82 -0.40
CA GLY A 192 -10.82 5.54 -0.08
C GLY A 192 -10.21 4.85 -1.29
N GLY A 193 -9.83 3.59 -1.16
CA GLY A 193 -9.24 2.80 -2.24
C GLY A 193 -9.45 1.31 -2.07
N ASN A 194 -8.71 0.51 -2.85
CA ASN A 194 -8.76 -0.96 -2.81
C ASN A 194 -10.07 -1.58 -3.33
N VAL A 195 -10.80 -0.84 -4.17
CA VAL A 195 -11.94 -1.33 -4.95
C VAL A 195 -11.58 -1.28 -6.45
N PRO A 196 -11.96 -2.26 -7.28
CA PRO A 196 -11.51 -2.37 -8.66
C PRO A 196 -12.36 -1.50 -9.61
N THR A 197 -12.46 -0.21 -9.32
CA THR A 197 -13.11 0.78 -10.21
C THR A 197 -12.05 1.47 -11.07
N GLU A 198 -12.44 2.04 -12.20
CA GLU A 198 -11.53 2.85 -13.01
C GLU A 198 -11.09 4.17 -12.34
N ARG A 199 -11.81 4.64 -11.32
CA ARG A 199 -11.42 5.82 -10.53
C ARG A 199 -10.42 5.46 -9.42
N GLY A 200 -10.25 4.18 -9.12
CA GLY A 200 -9.45 3.67 -8.00
C GLY A 200 -10.17 3.70 -6.64
N ASP A 201 -11.38 4.24 -6.59
CA ASP A 201 -12.23 4.38 -5.39
C ASP A 201 -13.74 4.26 -5.74
N PRO A 202 -14.67 4.21 -4.77
CA PRO A 202 -16.08 3.94 -5.05
C PRO A 202 -16.89 5.18 -5.46
N GLY A 203 -16.32 6.39 -5.48
CA GLY A 203 -17.10 7.61 -5.65
C GLY A 203 -17.77 8.11 -4.36
N THR A 204 -18.85 8.86 -4.55
CA THR A 204 -19.73 9.31 -3.47
C THR A 204 -20.91 8.34 -3.35
N TRP A 205 -21.19 7.87 -2.14
CA TRP A 205 -22.33 7.02 -1.82
C TRP A 205 -23.15 7.63 -0.68
N THR A 206 -24.44 7.34 -0.64
CA THR A 206 -25.29 7.67 0.51
C THR A 206 -25.94 6.42 1.09
N TYR A 207 -26.23 6.43 2.39
CA TYR A 207 -26.97 5.38 3.08
C TYR A 207 -28.15 5.96 3.85
N SER A 208 -29.35 5.44 3.59
CA SER A 208 -30.56 5.75 4.36
C SER A 208 -30.75 4.71 5.46
N PRO A 209 -30.64 5.06 6.76
CA PRO A 209 -30.92 4.13 7.85
C PRO A 209 -32.39 3.69 7.92
N ALA A 210 -33.31 4.56 7.48
CA ALA A 210 -34.74 4.29 7.44
C ALA A 210 -35.08 3.22 6.39
N ASP A 211 -34.50 3.34 5.20
CA ASP A 211 -34.73 2.39 4.09
C ASP A 211 -33.75 1.21 4.10
N ASN A 212 -32.75 1.24 4.98
CA ASN A 212 -31.63 0.29 5.03
C ASN A 212 -30.97 0.09 3.65
N ARG A 213 -30.67 1.20 2.96
CA ARG A 213 -30.26 1.18 1.55
C ARG A 213 -29.08 2.10 1.27
N TRP A 214 -28.05 1.56 0.62
CA TRP A 214 -26.97 2.33 0.02
C TRP A 214 -27.28 2.68 -1.44
N GLU A 215 -26.91 3.89 -1.86
CA GLU A 215 -27.11 4.39 -3.21
C GLU A 215 -25.87 5.16 -3.69
N PRO A 216 -25.35 4.89 -4.91
CA PRO A 216 -24.32 5.71 -5.51
C PRO A 216 -24.90 7.07 -5.91
N VAL A 217 -24.17 8.15 -5.61
CA VAL A 217 -24.55 9.50 -6.05
C VAL A 217 -24.06 9.69 -7.48
N LYS A 218 -24.99 9.95 -8.40
CA LYS A 218 -24.66 10.30 -9.78
C LYS A 218 -24.26 11.77 -9.85
N THR A 219 -22.97 12.04 -9.98
CA THR A 219 -22.45 13.39 -10.17
C THR A 219 -21.35 13.41 -11.23
N ASN A 220 -21.28 14.48 -12.01
CA ASN A 220 -20.20 14.76 -12.97
C ASN A 220 -19.06 15.59 -12.36
N LYS A 221 -19.27 16.15 -11.16
CA LYS A 221 -18.30 16.95 -10.41
C LYS A 221 -18.21 16.40 -8.99
N GLN A 222 -17.01 15.96 -8.60
CA GLN A 222 -16.68 15.52 -7.26
C GLN A 222 -15.17 15.70 -7.04
N PRO A 223 -14.69 15.70 -5.78
CA PRO A 223 -13.25 15.79 -5.53
C PRO A 223 -12.51 14.65 -6.26
N PRO A 224 -11.24 14.81 -6.67
CA PRO A 224 -10.41 13.70 -7.13
C PRO A 224 -10.32 12.55 -6.11
N ALA A 225 -10.03 11.32 -6.59
CA ALA A 225 -9.85 10.15 -5.73
C ALA A 225 -8.75 10.41 -4.70
N ARG A 226 -9.01 10.03 -3.45
CA ARG A 226 -8.14 10.33 -2.30
C ARG A 226 -8.44 9.43 -1.12
N ALA A 227 -7.41 9.17 -0.34
CA ALA A 227 -7.45 8.45 0.92
C ALA A 227 -7.44 9.43 2.10
N ASN A 228 -7.85 8.95 3.27
CA ASN A 228 -7.64 9.59 4.57
C ASN A 228 -8.11 11.06 4.65
N SER A 229 -9.20 11.39 3.93
CA SER A 229 -9.85 12.72 3.93
C SER A 229 -11.12 12.65 4.75
N ARG A 230 -11.23 13.44 5.83
CA ARG A 230 -12.39 13.35 6.73
C ARG A 230 -13.57 14.16 6.18
N LEU A 231 -14.76 13.58 6.28
CA LEU A 231 -16.05 14.25 6.08
C LEU A 231 -16.61 14.70 7.43
N ALA A 232 -17.23 15.88 7.46
CA ALA A 232 -18.01 16.35 8.60
C ALA A 232 -19.23 17.11 8.12
N TYR A 233 -20.35 17.00 8.83
CA TYR A 233 -21.57 17.72 8.52
C TYR A 233 -21.62 19.05 9.30
N ASP A 234 -21.86 20.15 8.57
CA ASP A 234 -22.18 21.45 9.13
C ASP A 234 -23.71 21.60 9.20
N PRO A 235 -24.32 21.57 10.40
CA PRO A 235 -25.77 21.68 10.57
C PRO A 235 -26.31 23.10 10.36
N VAL A 236 -25.46 24.13 10.34
CA VAL A 236 -25.87 25.52 10.04
C VAL A 236 -25.99 25.71 8.54
N ALA A 237 -24.94 25.34 7.79
CA ALA A 237 -24.94 25.40 6.34
C ALA A 237 -25.79 24.30 5.69
N ARG A 238 -26.07 23.21 6.44
CA ARG A 238 -26.70 21.97 5.97
C ARG A 238 -25.93 21.33 4.82
N LYS A 239 -24.62 21.21 5.00
CA LYS A 239 -23.72 20.66 4.01
C LYS A 239 -22.72 19.71 4.64
N VAL A 240 -22.25 18.75 3.85
CA VAL A 240 -21.09 17.93 4.20
C VAL A 240 -19.83 18.60 3.68
N VAL A 241 -18.82 18.74 4.53
CA VAL A 241 -17.53 19.36 4.20
C VAL A 241 -16.44 18.29 4.18
N LEU A 242 -15.56 18.40 3.19
CA LEU A 242 -14.33 17.63 3.06
C LEU A 242 -13.14 18.60 3.00
N PHE A 243 -12.06 18.26 3.68
CA PHE A 243 -10.80 18.98 3.56
C PHE A 243 -9.63 18.02 3.28
N GLY A 244 -8.72 18.46 2.41
CA GLY A 244 -7.43 17.84 2.15
C GLY A 244 -7.53 16.38 1.71
N GLY A 245 -6.55 15.58 2.13
CA GLY A 245 -6.46 14.18 1.76
C GLY A 245 -5.17 13.77 1.09
N ASP A 246 -5.07 12.46 0.85
CA ASP A 246 -3.91 11.80 0.27
C ASP A 246 -4.24 11.23 -1.10
N LYS A 247 -3.68 11.81 -2.17
CA LYS A 247 -3.79 11.28 -3.53
C LYS A 247 -2.71 10.23 -3.83
N LEU A 248 -1.98 9.79 -2.81
CA LEU A 248 -0.92 8.76 -2.81
C LEU A 248 0.40 9.18 -3.46
N ASN A 249 0.37 10.13 -4.40
CA ASN A 249 1.54 10.83 -4.92
C ASN A 249 1.70 12.26 -4.36
N GLU A 250 0.62 12.87 -3.88
CA GLU A 250 0.60 14.20 -3.28
C GLU A 250 -0.46 14.32 -2.17
N LEU A 251 -0.17 15.14 -1.16
CA LEU A 251 -1.15 15.63 -0.21
C LEU A 251 -1.74 16.94 -0.71
N VAL A 252 -3.01 17.21 -0.39
CA VAL A 252 -3.71 18.41 -0.86
C VAL A 252 -4.36 19.22 0.27
N ALA A 253 -4.63 20.50 0.00
CA ALA A 253 -5.28 21.47 0.90
C ALA A 253 -6.53 22.13 0.27
N ASP A 254 -7.28 21.38 -0.54
CA ASP A 254 -8.55 21.81 -1.09
C ASP A 254 -9.70 21.60 -0.08
N THR A 255 -10.72 22.46 -0.15
CA THR A 255 -11.97 22.33 0.62
C THR A 255 -13.10 22.06 -0.36
N TRP A 256 -13.92 21.06 -0.06
CA TRP A 256 -15.08 20.71 -0.86
C TRP A 256 -16.33 20.66 0.01
N VAL A 257 -17.45 21.08 -0.56
CA VAL A 257 -18.75 21.09 0.09
C VAL A 257 -19.71 20.26 -0.75
N PHE A 258 -20.44 19.36 -0.11
CA PHE A 258 -21.45 18.51 -0.73
C PHE A 258 -22.84 18.90 -0.22
N ASP A 259 -23.74 19.08 -1.17
CA ASP A 259 -25.17 19.22 -0.91
C ASP A 259 -25.85 17.87 -1.16
N THR A 260 -26.29 17.21 -0.08
CA THR A 260 -26.98 15.92 -0.16
C THR A 260 -28.37 16.02 -0.81
N ALA A 261 -29.01 17.20 -0.78
CA ALA A 261 -30.32 17.39 -1.39
C ALA A 261 -30.25 17.43 -2.91
N THR A 262 -29.19 18.04 -3.47
CA THR A 262 -28.97 18.10 -4.93
C THR A 262 -28.02 17.02 -5.45
N GLY A 263 -27.25 16.38 -4.57
CA GLY A 263 -26.22 15.41 -4.94
C GLY A 263 -24.98 16.04 -5.60
N THR A 264 -24.69 17.31 -5.31
CA THR A 264 -23.64 18.07 -6.00
C THR A 264 -22.48 18.45 -5.08
N TRP A 265 -21.26 18.38 -5.62
CA TRP A 265 -20.05 18.86 -4.95
C TRP A 265 -19.60 20.21 -5.52
N ASP A 266 -19.17 21.09 -4.62
CA ASP A 266 -18.54 22.37 -4.95
C ASP A 266 -17.20 22.53 -4.25
N GLU A 267 -16.15 22.78 -5.04
CA GLU A 267 -14.85 23.16 -4.52
C GLU A 267 -14.91 24.61 -4.04
N ARG A 268 -14.44 24.82 -2.81
CA ARG A 268 -14.33 26.12 -2.18
C ARG A 268 -12.90 26.63 -2.30
N ARG A 269 -12.73 27.95 -2.42
CA ARG A 269 -11.42 28.59 -2.62
C ARG A 269 -11.17 29.67 -1.57
N PRO A 270 -11.13 29.32 -0.27
CA PRO A 270 -10.72 30.25 0.76
C PRO A 270 -9.30 30.77 0.47
N THR A 271 -9.03 32.03 0.82
CA THR A 271 -7.73 32.67 0.58
C THR A 271 -6.60 32.04 1.38
N VAL A 272 -6.91 31.62 2.61
CA VAL A 272 -6.03 30.90 3.53
C VAL A 272 -6.69 29.58 3.89
N SER A 273 -5.93 28.50 3.80
CA SER A 273 -6.31 27.14 4.18
C SER A 273 -5.26 26.55 5.13
N PRO A 274 -5.59 25.53 5.93
CA PRO A 274 -4.58 24.69 6.55
C PRO A 274 -3.62 24.10 5.49
N THR A 275 -2.37 23.82 5.85
CA THR A 275 -1.41 23.21 4.91
C THR A 275 -1.86 21.83 4.42
N PRO A 276 -1.34 21.35 3.27
CA PRO A 276 -1.69 20.03 2.73
C PRO A 276 -1.44 18.91 3.74
N ARG A 277 -2.46 18.09 3.98
CA ARG A 277 -2.45 17.06 5.03
C ARG A 277 -3.51 16.00 4.80
N ALA A 278 -3.33 14.85 5.45
CA ALA A 278 -4.32 13.78 5.56
C ALA A 278 -4.36 13.24 7.00
N GLY A 279 -5.34 12.38 7.31
CA GLY A 279 -5.46 11.76 8.64
C GLY A 279 -5.78 12.71 9.79
N HIS A 280 -6.20 13.94 9.51
CA HIS A 280 -6.68 14.87 10.52
C HIS A 280 -8.08 14.47 11.00
N ALA A 281 -8.46 14.93 12.20
CA ALA A 281 -9.86 14.94 12.60
C ALA A 281 -10.57 16.14 11.97
N LEU A 282 -11.84 15.99 11.62
CA LEU A 282 -12.73 17.08 11.20
C LEU A 282 -14.05 16.89 11.95
N LEU A 283 -14.38 17.82 12.84
CA LEU A 283 -15.39 17.65 13.88
C LEU A 283 -16.29 18.89 13.93
N TRP A 284 -17.55 18.75 14.33
CA TRP A 284 -18.43 19.89 14.59
C TRP A 284 -18.22 20.41 16.01
N LEU A 285 -18.09 21.74 16.18
CA LEU A 285 -18.11 22.42 17.48
C LEU A 285 -19.54 22.96 17.74
N PRO A 286 -20.36 22.29 18.57
CA PRO A 286 -21.76 22.67 18.77
C PRO A 286 -21.97 24.09 19.26
N LYS A 287 -21.11 24.60 20.15
CA LYS A 287 -21.29 25.92 20.76
C LYS A 287 -20.73 27.02 19.89
N ALA A 288 -19.55 26.83 19.31
CA ALA A 288 -18.95 27.76 18.35
C ALA A 288 -19.67 27.81 17.00
N ARG A 289 -20.41 26.75 16.65
CA ARG A 289 -21.11 26.57 15.37
C ARG A 289 -20.15 26.64 14.17
N LYS A 290 -19.00 25.98 14.30
CA LYS A 290 -17.97 25.86 13.27
C LYS A 290 -17.46 24.43 13.20
N LEU A 291 -16.87 24.07 12.06
CA LEU A 291 -16.09 22.84 11.98
C LEU A 291 -14.68 23.06 12.54
N LEU A 292 -14.15 22.09 13.28
CA LEU A 292 -12.78 22.03 13.78
C LEU A 292 -12.01 20.97 12.98
N LEU A 293 -10.91 21.39 12.35
CA LEU A 293 -9.85 20.49 11.90
C LEU A 293 -8.77 20.39 12.98
N LEU A 294 -8.35 19.17 13.29
CA LEU A 294 -7.30 18.91 14.28
C LEU A 294 -6.21 17.97 13.74
N GLY A 295 -4.97 18.44 13.77
CA GLY A 295 -3.77 17.64 13.48
C GLY A 295 -3.66 17.19 12.03
N GLY A 296 -3.22 15.93 11.84
CA GLY A 296 -2.94 15.30 10.55
C GLY A 296 -1.45 14.99 10.37
N TYR A 297 -1.13 14.38 9.23
CA TYR A 297 0.23 14.01 8.86
C TYR A 297 0.65 14.63 7.52
N THR A 298 1.97 14.61 7.28
CA THR A 298 2.60 14.97 6.01
C THR A 298 3.54 13.87 5.52
N TYR A 299 4.07 14.01 4.30
CA TYR A 299 5.03 13.06 3.75
C TYR A 299 6.44 13.21 4.33
N THR A 300 7.19 12.12 4.30
CA THR A 300 8.66 12.12 4.30
C THR A 300 9.17 11.75 2.90
N SER A 301 10.48 11.86 2.68
CA SER A 301 11.14 11.36 1.46
C SER A 301 12.28 10.41 1.81
N THR A 302 12.12 9.67 2.92
CA THR A 302 13.10 8.66 3.34
C THR A 302 13.09 7.49 2.37
N THR A 303 14.26 6.92 2.15
CA THR A 303 14.46 5.77 1.28
C THR A 303 15.04 4.56 2.01
N GLU A 304 14.92 4.57 3.34
CA GLU A 304 15.31 3.49 4.21
C GLU A 304 14.50 2.20 3.91
N TYR A 305 15.06 1.06 4.28
CA TYR A 305 14.31 -0.19 4.27
C TYR A 305 13.16 -0.08 5.28
N VAL A 306 11.94 -0.49 4.92
CA VAL A 306 10.73 -0.22 5.74
C VAL A 306 10.50 1.30 5.94
N ALA A 307 10.78 2.11 4.91
CA ALA A 307 10.67 3.57 4.93
C ALA A 307 9.37 4.09 5.58
N PRO A 308 9.42 4.85 6.68
CA PRO A 308 8.25 5.56 7.20
C PRO A 308 7.92 6.75 6.27
N LEU A 309 7.11 6.49 5.24
CA LEU A 309 6.76 7.46 4.18
C LEU A 309 5.96 8.68 4.65
N TYR A 310 5.64 8.75 5.93
CA TYR A 310 4.80 9.77 6.54
C TYR A 310 5.31 10.16 7.92
N ARG A 311 4.99 11.39 8.34
CA ARG A 311 5.27 11.91 9.67
C ARG A 311 4.12 12.78 10.18
N PRO A 312 3.86 12.85 11.49
CA PRO A 312 2.86 13.75 12.04
C PRO A 312 3.21 15.22 11.74
N LEU A 313 2.20 16.05 11.50
CA LEU A 313 2.34 17.51 11.55
C LEU A 313 2.28 17.99 13.01
N PRO A 314 2.79 19.19 13.31
CA PRO A 314 2.45 19.87 14.55
C PRO A 314 0.94 19.89 14.77
N LEU A 315 0.50 19.75 16.02
CA LEU A 315 -0.92 19.78 16.33
C LEU A 315 -1.42 21.21 16.09
N GLU A 316 -2.43 21.33 15.25
CA GLU A 316 -3.09 22.60 14.95
C GLU A 316 -4.59 22.41 15.01
N ALA A 317 -5.25 23.41 15.60
CA ALA A 317 -6.70 23.54 15.60
C ALA A 317 -7.07 24.66 14.63
N TRP A 318 -7.71 24.30 13.53
CA TRP A 318 -8.26 25.24 12.55
C TRP A 318 -9.77 25.15 12.59
N THR A 319 -10.47 26.28 12.50
CA THR A 319 -11.92 26.30 12.36
C THR A 319 -12.34 26.72 10.98
N PHE A 320 -13.41 26.12 10.45
CA PHE A 320 -14.02 26.48 9.17
C PHE A 320 -15.44 26.95 9.39
N ASP A 321 -15.73 28.12 8.82
CA ASP A 321 -17.08 28.64 8.64
C ASP A 321 -17.49 28.43 7.18
N ALA A 322 -18.42 27.49 6.94
CA ALA A 322 -18.85 27.13 5.60
C ALA A 322 -19.70 28.23 4.93
N ALA A 323 -20.37 29.09 5.71
CA ALA A 323 -21.16 30.19 5.17
C ALA A 323 -20.25 31.35 4.73
N ALA A 324 -19.20 31.62 5.50
CA ALA A 324 -18.19 32.65 5.17
C ALA A 324 -17.09 32.15 4.23
N ASP A 325 -17.01 30.84 3.99
CA ASP A 325 -15.93 30.18 3.25
C ASP A 325 -14.55 30.58 3.75
N ARG A 326 -14.34 30.42 5.07
CA ARG A 326 -13.15 30.94 5.75
C ARG A 326 -12.60 29.94 6.76
N TRP A 327 -11.29 29.69 6.65
CA TRP A 327 -10.51 29.01 7.68
C TRP A 327 -9.86 30.01 8.63
N GLU A 328 -9.82 29.67 9.91
CA GLU A 328 -9.19 30.47 10.96
C GLU A 328 -8.38 29.55 11.89
N LEU A 329 -7.10 29.87 12.13
CA LEU A 329 -6.28 29.13 13.10
C LEU A 329 -6.63 29.59 14.52
N VAL A 330 -6.91 28.65 15.41
CA VAL A 330 -7.27 28.94 16.82
C VAL A 330 -6.24 28.42 17.82
N GLY A 331 -5.34 27.52 17.40
CA GLY A 331 -4.26 27.05 18.25
C GLY A 331 -3.24 26.21 17.49
N ARG A 332 -1.97 26.27 17.92
CA ARG A 332 -0.86 25.49 17.38
C ARG A 332 0.08 25.08 18.51
N TRP A 333 0.32 23.78 18.62
CA TRP A 333 1.15 23.17 19.66
C TRP A 333 2.26 22.36 18.98
N SER A 334 3.48 22.90 19.05
CA SER A 334 4.63 22.34 18.31
C SER A 334 5.45 21.34 19.13
N ARG A 335 5.33 21.34 20.45
CA ARG A 335 6.03 20.39 21.31
C ARG A 335 5.10 19.21 21.68
N PRO A 336 5.59 17.96 21.66
CA PRO A 336 4.82 16.79 22.09
C PRO A 336 4.25 16.85 23.52
N ALA A 337 4.79 17.71 24.38
CA ALA A 337 4.30 17.90 25.74
C ALA A 337 3.06 18.79 25.82
N ASP A 338 2.80 19.59 24.78
CA ASP A 338 1.76 20.63 24.78
C ASP A 338 0.42 20.13 24.20
N GLY A 339 0.35 18.87 23.75
CA GLY A 339 -0.87 18.27 23.20
C GLY A 339 -0.67 16.87 22.63
N PRO A 340 -1.77 16.19 22.21
CA PRO A 340 -1.72 14.86 21.63
C PRO A 340 -0.87 14.82 20.35
N VAL A 341 0.05 13.86 20.28
CA VAL A 341 0.78 13.56 19.05
C VAL A 341 -0.06 12.63 18.18
N GLY A 342 -0.48 13.16 17.03
CA GLY A 342 -1.24 12.39 16.05
C GLY A 342 -0.43 11.28 15.38
N PRO A 343 -1.09 10.27 14.80
CA PRO A 343 -0.43 9.21 14.05
C PRO A 343 0.12 9.71 12.71
N ALA A 344 1.10 8.99 12.16
CA ALA A 344 1.77 9.39 10.92
C ALA A 344 1.04 8.95 9.64
N ASN A 345 0.14 7.96 9.65
CA ASN A 345 -0.43 7.40 8.42
C ASN A 345 -1.88 6.88 8.58
N VAL A 346 -2.54 7.23 9.68
CA VAL A 346 -3.95 6.94 9.94
C VAL A 346 -4.64 8.17 10.51
N PHE A 347 -5.93 8.09 10.80
CA PHE A 347 -6.68 9.22 11.34
C PHE A 347 -6.37 9.49 12.81
N LEU A 348 -6.33 10.76 13.20
CA LEU A 348 -6.40 11.17 14.59
C LEU A 348 -7.81 10.86 15.14
N SER A 349 -7.88 9.96 16.11
CA SER A 349 -9.11 9.60 16.80
C SER A 349 -9.51 10.71 17.77
N ALA A 350 -10.61 11.39 17.48
CA ALA A 350 -11.12 12.48 18.31
C ALA A 350 -12.64 12.64 18.20
N ALA A 351 -13.25 13.25 19.22
CA ALA A 351 -14.67 13.59 19.29
C ALA A 351 -14.88 14.87 20.11
N VAL A 352 -16.06 15.49 19.98
CA VAL A 352 -16.43 16.75 20.63
C VAL A 352 -17.71 16.56 21.45
N ASP A 353 -17.76 17.12 22.65
CA ASP A 353 -18.96 17.18 23.50
C ASP A 353 -19.85 18.42 23.22
N GLU A 354 -20.97 18.59 23.92
CA GLU A 354 -21.85 19.75 23.74
C GLU A 354 -21.23 21.10 24.14
N SER A 355 -20.09 21.10 24.81
CA SER A 355 -19.41 22.28 25.37
C SER A 355 -18.15 22.67 24.59
N ASP A 356 -17.95 22.10 23.41
CA ASP A 356 -16.73 22.24 22.59
C ASP A 356 -15.46 21.69 23.28
N THR A 357 -15.61 20.75 24.22
CA THR A 357 -14.49 19.96 24.75
C THR A 357 -14.18 18.84 23.78
N VAL A 358 -12.95 18.82 23.29
CA VAL A 358 -12.42 17.76 22.43
C VAL A 358 -11.78 16.69 23.30
N LEU A 359 -12.14 15.42 23.08
CA LEU A 359 -11.29 14.28 23.44
C LEU A 359 -10.47 13.88 22.22
N ALA A 360 -9.16 13.69 22.40
CA ALA A 360 -8.29 13.08 21.40
C ALA A 360 -7.47 11.94 22.03
N LEU A 361 -7.26 10.88 21.25
CA LEU A 361 -6.35 9.79 21.61
C LEU A 361 -5.03 9.96 20.85
N ASP A 362 -3.91 9.99 21.58
CA ASP A 362 -2.60 10.00 20.94
C ASP A 362 -2.21 8.61 20.40
N ALA A 363 -1.06 8.52 19.73
CA ALA A 363 -0.56 7.28 19.14
C ALA A 363 -0.30 6.13 20.16
N GLN A 364 -0.38 6.40 21.46
CA GLN A 364 -0.29 5.43 22.56
C GLN A 364 -1.64 5.22 23.28
N ASN A 365 -2.75 5.66 22.68
CA ASN A 365 -4.11 5.59 23.24
C ASN A 365 -4.29 6.32 24.58
N ARG A 366 -3.48 7.35 24.85
CA ARG A 366 -3.67 8.20 26.04
C ARG A 366 -4.70 9.27 25.71
N ALA A 367 -5.62 9.50 26.63
CA ALA A 367 -6.66 10.51 26.47
C ALA A 367 -6.11 11.91 26.75
N TRP A 368 -6.45 12.84 25.87
CA TRP A 368 -6.20 14.26 26.01
C TRP A 368 -7.51 15.02 25.86
N THR A 369 -7.77 15.97 26.75
CA THR A 369 -8.94 16.83 26.66
C THR A 369 -8.54 18.29 26.47
N CYS A 370 -9.31 19.03 25.68
CA CYS A 370 -9.12 20.47 25.50
C CYS A 370 -10.45 21.13 25.18
N ARG A 371 -10.83 22.16 25.94
CA ARG A 371 -11.96 23.02 25.57
C ARG A 371 -11.49 24.01 24.51
N ILE A 372 -12.06 23.95 23.31
CA ILE A 372 -11.68 24.83 22.21
C ILE A 372 -12.47 26.14 22.29
N ASP A 373 -11.76 27.27 22.32
CA ASP A 373 -12.34 28.61 22.21
C ASP A 373 -12.10 29.17 20.80
N ALA A 374 -13.09 28.96 19.93
CA ALA A 374 -13.07 29.42 18.55
C ALA A 374 -13.37 30.93 18.38
N SER A 375 -13.61 31.67 19.47
CA SER A 375 -13.86 33.12 19.42
C SER A 375 -12.58 33.95 19.32
N LYS A 376 -11.42 33.32 19.49
CA LYS A 376 -10.10 33.95 19.49
C LYS A 376 -9.21 33.39 18.37
N PRO A 377 -9.55 33.62 17.10
CA PRO A 377 -8.66 33.23 16.01
C PRO A 377 -7.37 34.05 16.05
N ASP A 378 -6.30 33.51 15.47
CA ASP A 378 -5.04 34.19 15.23
C ASP A 378 -4.82 34.36 13.71
N PRO A 379 -5.25 35.49 13.11
CA PRO A 379 -5.11 35.73 11.68
C PRO A 379 -3.65 35.80 11.22
N ALA A 380 -2.75 36.32 12.07
CA ALA A 380 -1.34 36.43 11.72
C ALA A 380 -0.70 35.04 11.64
N ALA A 381 -0.98 34.18 12.63
CA ALA A 381 -0.53 32.79 12.59
C ALA A 381 -1.23 31.99 11.47
N ALA A 382 -2.49 32.27 11.15
CA ALA A 382 -3.17 31.65 10.00
C ALA A 382 -2.44 31.96 8.68
N VAL A 383 -1.97 33.19 8.47
CA VAL A 383 -1.16 33.54 7.30
C VAL A 383 0.23 32.88 7.35
N ALA A 384 0.86 32.86 8.52
CA ALA A 384 2.22 32.33 8.67
C ALA A 384 2.31 30.80 8.53
N PHE A 385 1.29 30.07 8.97
CA PHE A 385 1.27 28.60 8.99
C PHE A 385 0.23 27.99 8.07
N GLY A 386 -0.59 28.80 7.40
CA GLY A 386 -1.51 28.34 6.37
C GLY A 386 -0.84 28.19 5.00
N ALA A 387 -1.66 27.81 4.03
CA ALA A 387 -1.31 27.73 2.62
C ALA A 387 -2.46 28.29 1.77
N SER A 388 -2.20 28.54 0.49
CA SER A 388 -3.28 28.83 -0.47
C SER A 388 -4.19 27.62 -0.67
N SER A 389 -5.47 27.83 -0.92
CA SER A 389 -6.39 26.74 -1.25
C SER A 389 -5.89 25.93 -2.45
N GLY A 390 -5.97 24.60 -2.33
CA GLY A 390 -5.51 23.68 -3.37
C GLY A 390 -3.99 23.49 -3.43
N ALA A 391 -3.22 24.08 -2.51
CA ALA A 391 -1.79 23.78 -2.37
C ALA A 391 -1.56 22.27 -2.22
N THR A 392 -0.39 21.81 -2.65
CA THR A 392 0.00 20.40 -2.56
C THR A 392 1.40 20.21 -1.97
N VAL A 393 1.64 19.04 -1.40
CA VAL A 393 2.96 18.58 -0.95
C VAL A 393 3.26 17.24 -1.59
N ARG A 394 4.46 17.10 -2.15
CA ARG A 394 4.97 15.87 -2.79
C ARG A 394 6.22 15.37 -2.11
N ARG A 395 6.52 14.09 -2.32
CA ARG A 395 7.83 13.53 -1.98
C ARG A 395 8.89 14.10 -2.92
N THR A 396 10.10 14.27 -2.41
CA THR A 396 11.24 14.87 -3.12
C THR A 396 12.35 13.83 -3.30
N GLY A 397 13.49 14.22 -3.87
CA GLY A 397 14.61 13.30 -4.10
C GLY A 397 14.26 12.23 -5.14
N SER A 398 14.67 10.98 -4.92
CA SER A 398 14.46 9.91 -5.91
C SER A 398 13.00 9.50 -6.16
N HIS A 399 12.04 10.10 -5.44
CA HIS A 399 10.61 9.96 -5.68
C HIS A 399 10.09 10.98 -6.73
N ASP A 400 10.87 12.02 -7.05
CA ASP A 400 10.48 13.07 -7.98
C ASP A 400 11.14 12.86 -9.36
N PRO A 401 10.37 12.79 -10.46
CA PRO A 401 10.94 12.73 -11.81
C PRO A 401 11.98 13.82 -12.11
N ALA A 402 11.80 15.04 -11.60
CA ALA A 402 12.70 16.16 -11.87
C ALA A 402 14.09 15.96 -11.24
N TRP A 403 14.17 15.21 -10.13
CA TRP A 403 15.42 14.95 -9.43
C TRP A 403 16.43 14.20 -10.30
N TYR A 404 15.99 13.37 -11.24
CA TYR A 404 16.88 12.57 -12.10
C TYR A 404 17.65 13.40 -13.14
N VAL A 405 17.20 14.63 -13.42
CA VAL A 405 17.85 15.54 -14.38
C VAL A 405 18.50 16.75 -13.70
N GLU A 406 18.02 17.14 -12.52
CA GLU A 406 18.56 18.28 -11.77
C GLU A 406 20.05 18.06 -11.42
N GLY A 407 20.92 18.99 -11.83
CA GLY A 407 22.35 18.93 -11.51
C GLY A 407 23.09 17.75 -12.12
N VAL A 408 22.50 17.03 -13.08
CA VAL A 408 23.15 15.92 -13.79
C VAL A 408 23.77 16.47 -15.09
N PRO A 409 25.07 16.26 -15.34
CA PRO A 409 25.71 16.67 -16.59
C PRO A 409 25.03 16.05 -17.81
N ALA A 410 25.08 16.77 -18.94
CA ALA A 410 24.59 16.28 -20.23
C ALA A 410 25.15 14.88 -20.51
N ALA A 411 24.30 14.00 -21.03
CA ALA A 411 24.74 12.67 -21.42
C ALA A 411 25.66 12.74 -22.65
N ASP A 412 26.63 11.84 -22.71
CA ASP A 412 27.48 11.61 -23.88
C ASP A 412 27.27 10.17 -24.38
N PRO A 413 26.31 9.96 -25.30
CA PRO A 413 26.03 8.63 -25.83
C PRO A 413 27.21 8.01 -26.57
N ALA A 414 28.08 8.81 -27.17
CA ALA A 414 29.25 8.32 -27.91
C ALA A 414 30.29 7.76 -26.94
N ALA A 415 30.55 8.45 -25.83
CA ALA A 415 31.43 7.96 -24.77
C ALA A 415 30.88 6.67 -24.13
N VAL A 416 29.58 6.60 -23.84
CA VAL A 416 28.95 5.38 -23.31
C VAL A 416 29.09 4.22 -24.30
N ALA A 417 28.84 4.44 -25.59
CA ALA A 417 29.00 3.41 -26.61
C ALA A 417 30.46 2.92 -26.72
N ALA A 418 31.44 3.84 -26.67
CA ALA A 418 32.86 3.50 -26.70
C ALA A 418 33.27 2.68 -25.46
N ASP A 419 32.81 3.07 -24.27
CA ASP A 419 33.09 2.36 -23.03
C ASP A 419 32.45 0.95 -23.02
N LEU A 420 31.22 0.80 -23.49
CA LEU A 420 30.57 -0.51 -23.64
C LEU A 420 31.28 -1.42 -24.65
N ALA A 421 31.82 -0.85 -25.73
CA ALA A 421 32.63 -1.58 -26.70
C ALA A 421 33.96 -2.06 -26.08
N ALA A 422 34.55 -1.27 -25.18
CA ALA A 422 35.81 -1.55 -24.50
C ALA A 422 35.70 -2.51 -23.29
N LEU A 423 34.49 -2.98 -22.95
CA LEU A 423 34.30 -3.89 -21.81
C LEU A 423 35.18 -5.15 -21.92
N PRO A 424 35.91 -5.51 -20.85
CA PRO A 424 36.72 -6.73 -20.84
C PRO A 424 35.83 -7.98 -20.97
N ALA A 425 36.31 -8.97 -21.72
CA ALA A 425 35.64 -10.25 -21.85
C ALA A 425 35.58 -10.99 -20.50
N ASN A 426 34.46 -11.66 -20.26
CA ASN A 426 34.19 -12.55 -19.13
C ASN A 426 34.34 -11.88 -17.75
N ARG A 427 34.16 -10.57 -17.66
CA ARG A 427 34.25 -9.82 -16.40
C ARG A 427 33.06 -8.87 -16.23
N TRP A 428 32.43 -8.90 -15.07
CA TRP A 428 31.38 -7.95 -14.70
C TRP A 428 31.96 -6.56 -14.45
N VAL A 429 31.32 -5.55 -15.01
CA VAL A 429 31.68 -4.14 -14.83
C VAL A 429 30.45 -3.36 -14.38
N ALA A 430 30.56 -2.68 -13.24
CA ALA A 430 29.53 -1.76 -12.78
C ALA A 430 29.47 -0.51 -13.67
N ARG A 431 28.26 -0.05 -13.99
CA ARG A 431 28.04 1.15 -14.81
C ARG A 431 28.06 2.42 -13.97
N ALA A 432 28.69 3.47 -14.50
CA ALA A 432 28.69 4.78 -13.86
C ALA A 432 27.32 5.45 -14.01
N THR A 433 26.54 5.49 -12.94
CA THR A 433 25.18 6.03 -12.94
C THR A 433 25.08 7.25 -12.03
N PRO A 434 25.03 8.50 -12.55
CA PRO A 434 25.13 9.71 -11.73
C PRO A 434 24.06 9.86 -10.65
N LYS A 435 22.81 9.51 -10.99
CA LYS A 435 21.68 9.46 -10.05
C LYS A 435 20.96 8.14 -10.19
N ARG A 436 20.77 7.46 -9.07
CA ARG A 436 20.14 6.15 -8.96
C ARG A 436 18.86 6.26 -8.15
N PRO A 437 17.80 5.50 -8.47
CA PRO A 437 16.70 5.30 -7.55
C PRO A 437 17.25 4.79 -6.22
N LEU A 438 16.84 5.41 -5.11
CA LEU A 438 17.40 5.10 -3.78
C LEU A 438 16.55 4.09 -3.01
N MET A 439 15.27 3.96 -3.36
CA MET A 439 14.41 2.93 -2.78
C MET A 439 14.92 1.54 -3.18
N ASN A 440 15.05 0.68 -2.18
CA ASN A 440 15.36 -0.74 -2.36
C ASN A 440 14.28 -1.43 -3.20
N MET A 441 14.68 -2.32 -4.11
CA MET A 441 13.84 -3.07 -5.03
C MET A 441 13.89 -4.58 -4.76
N ASP A 442 13.90 -4.97 -3.48
CA ASP A 442 14.01 -6.37 -3.07
C ASP A 442 12.95 -7.26 -3.72
N TRP A 443 13.27 -8.51 -4.04
CA TRP A 443 12.33 -9.44 -4.71
C TRP A 443 11.76 -8.94 -6.05
N GLY A 444 12.38 -7.92 -6.64
CA GLY A 444 12.07 -7.46 -7.99
C GLY A 444 12.95 -8.11 -9.06
N SER A 445 12.54 -7.98 -10.32
CA SER A 445 13.35 -8.26 -11.50
C SER A 445 13.34 -7.05 -12.44
N ALA A 446 14.02 -7.17 -13.58
CA ALA A 446 14.06 -6.14 -14.61
C ALA A 446 13.95 -6.77 -16.00
N VAL A 447 13.54 -5.98 -16.97
CA VAL A 447 13.26 -6.39 -18.35
C VAL A 447 14.00 -5.46 -19.30
N PHE A 448 14.54 -6.01 -20.38
CA PHE A 448 15.15 -5.22 -21.44
C PHE A 448 14.16 -4.96 -22.57
N ASP A 449 13.87 -3.69 -22.84
CA ASP A 449 13.21 -3.23 -24.06
C ASP A 449 14.29 -3.09 -25.15
N THR A 450 14.38 -4.12 -25.99
CA THR A 450 15.37 -4.22 -27.07
C THR A 450 15.19 -3.17 -28.18
N ARG A 451 14.02 -2.54 -28.28
CA ARG A 451 13.74 -1.52 -29.29
C ARG A 451 14.27 -0.16 -28.84
N ARG A 452 14.12 0.16 -27.56
CA ARG A 452 14.40 1.49 -27.01
C ARG A 452 15.72 1.59 -26.28
N ASP A 453 16.47 0.49 -26.20
CA ASP A 453 17.70 0.40 -25.41
C ASP A 453 17.44 0.80 -23.94
N LYS A 454 16.33 0.33 -23.38
CA LYS A 454 15.95 0.61 -21.99
C LYS A 454 15.89 -0.65 -21.16
N ILE A 455 16.36 -0.56 -19.93
CA ILE A 455 16.01 -1.51 -18.88
C ILE A 455 14.84 -0.92 -18.09
N VAL A 456 13.71 -1.63 -18.08
CA VAL A 456 12.54 -1.27 -17.30
C VAL A 456 12.47 -2.17 -16.08
N ARG A 457 12.38 -1.55 -14.91
CA ARG A 457 12.27 -2.24 -13.63
C ARG A 457 11.02 -1.76 -12.92
N PHE A 458 10.18 -2.69 -12.46
CA PHE A 458 8.98 -2.33 -11.71
C PHE A 458 8.88 -3.13 -10.43
N SER A 459 8.67 -2.39 -9.34
CA SER A 459 8.48 -2.91 -7.97
C SER A 459 9.64 -3.69 -7.33
N GLY A 460 9.64 -3.67 -5.99
CA GLY A 460 10.16 -4.72 -5.13
C GLY A 460 9.08 -5.17 -4.13
N GLY A 461 9.26 -6.36 -3.55
CA GLY A 461 8.38 -7.01 -2.58
C GLY A 461 8.16 -6.26 -1.26
N HIS A 462 7.69 -7.01 -0.26
CA HIS A 462 7.35 -6.51 1.09
C HIS A 462 8.42 -5.56 1.65
N SER A 463 8.04 -4.42 2.22
CA SER A 463 8.98 -3.46 2.83
C SER A 463 9.98 -2.76 1.88
N ALA A 464 9.87 -3.00 0.58
CA ALA A 464 10.66 -2.38 -0.48
C ALA A 464 9.79 -1.43 -1.34
N TYR A 465 10.27 -1.04 -2.52
CA TYR A 465 9.55 -0.12 -3.40
C TYR A 465 8.20 -0.70 -3.91
N SER A 466 7.10 -0.16 -3.40
CA SER A 466 5.72 -0.48 -3.81
C SER A 466 5.06 0.63 -4.65
N GLY A 467 5.86 1.56 -5.17
CA GLY A 467 5.37 2.69 -5.94
C GLY A 467 4.88 2.29 -7.33
N THR A 468 3.88 2.99 -7.85
CA THR A 468 3.28 2.69 -9.17
C THR A 468 4.13 3.08 -10.39
N ALA A 469 5.22 3.83 -10.19
CA ALA A 469 6.09 4.25 -11.29
C ALA A 469 7.20 3.20 -11.55
N PRO A 470 7.37 2.70 -12.79
CA PRO A 470 8.55 1.91 -13.12
C PRO A 470 9.82 2.78 -13.16
N GLN A 471 10.95 2.20 -12.75
CA GLN A 471 12.28 2.77 -12.93
C GLN A 471 12.77 2.43 -14.34
N VAL A 472 13.22 3.44 -15.09
CA VAL A 472 13.68 3.27 -16.47
C VAL A 472 15.15 3.67 -16.53
N TYR A 473 16.01 2.73 -16.91
CA TYR A 473 17.42 2.97 -17.18
C TYR A 473 17.66 2.98 -18.69
N ASP A 474 18.34 4.01 -19.17
CA ASP A 474 18.77 4.13 -20.55
C ASP A 474 20.22 3.65 -20.72
N VAL A 475 20.42 2.54 -21.43
CA VAL A 475 21.76 1.97 -21.62
C VAL A 475 22.63 2.77 -22.58
N THR A 476 22.03 3.69 -23.34
CA THR A 476 22.78 4.57 -24.27
C THR A 476 23.34 5.80 -23.58
N THR A 477 22.82 6.16 -22.40
CA THR A 477 23.23 7.35 -21.66
C THR A 477 23.72 7.07 -20.24
N ASP A 478 23.59 5.82 -19.76
CA ASP A 478 23.82 5.43 -18.37
C ASP A 478 23.04 6.33 -17.38
N ARG A 479 21.74 6.54 -17.64
CA ARG A 479 20.85 7.40 -16.83
C ARG A 479 19.58 6.69 -16.41
N TYR A 480 19.16 6.92 -15.17
CA TYR A 480 17.82 6.57 -14.69
C TYR A 480 16.82 7.72 -14.89
N SER A 481 15.56 7.34 -14.98
CA SER A 481 14.40 8.21 -14.83
C SER A 481 13.23 7.45 -14.22
N ILE A 482 12.21 8.17 -13.77
CA ILE A 482 10.88 7.66 -13.49
C ILE A 482 9.87 8.45 -14.34
N PRO A 483 8.81 7.81 -14.87
CA PRO A 483 7.88 8.45 -15.79
C PRO A 483 6.98 9.51 -15.14
N PHE A 484 6.65 9.31 -13.87
CA PHE A 484 5.77 10.15 -13.06
C PHE A 484 6.07 9.96 -11.57
N ALA A 485 5.55 10.86 -10.73
CA ALA A 485 5.65 10.71 -9.28
C ALA A 485 4.88 9.46 -8.81
N PRO A 486 5.52 8.52 -8.11
CA PRO A 486 4.89 7.26 -7.73
C PRO A 486 3.80 7.46 -6.69
N GLU A 487 2.72 6.70 -6.85
CA GLU A 487 1.70 6.54 -5.81
C GLU A 487 2.10 5.38 -4.90
N TYR A 488 2.03 5.58 -3.59
CA TYR A 488 2.28 4.53 -2.60
C TYR A 488 1.00 4.21 -1.82
N PRO A 489 0.70 2.93 -1.53
CA PRO A 489 -0.39 2.60 -0.62
C PRO A 489 -0.13 3.18 0.78
N THR A 490 -1.17 3.63 1.49
CA THR A 490 -0.99 4.30 2.80
C THR A 490 -0.50 3.37 3.91
N GLU A 491 -0.77 2.07 3.81
CA GLU A 491 -0.34 1.03 4.75
C GLU A 491 1.01 0.37 4.36
N TYR A 492 1.86 1.12 3.64
CA TYR A 492 3.19 0.78 3.09
C TYR A 492 4.08 -0.21 3.90
N VAL A 493 3.94 -0.32 5.21
CA VAL A 493 5.04 -0.72 6.11
C VAL A 493 5.25 -2.23 6.28
N TYR A 494 4.34 -3.13 5.87
CA TYR A 494 4.53 -4.56 6.17
C TYR A 494 4.14 -5.57 5.08
N SER A 495 3.23 -5.23 4.19
CA SER A 495 2.92 -6.10 3.07
C SER A 495 2.25 -5.34 1.94
N ASN A 496 2.67 -5.67 0.72
CA ASN A 496 2.05 -5.17 -0.50
C ASN A 496 0.73 -5.92 -0.79
N ASP A 497 0.50 -7.08 -0.17
CA ASP A 497 -0.69 -7.95 -0.36
C ASP A 497 -2.03 -7.34 0.09
N GLN A 498 -2.01 -6.15 0.70
CA GLN A 498 -3.20 -5.54 1.28
C GLN A 498 -4.00 -4.70 0.29
N VAL A 499 -3.41 -4.38 -0.87
CA VAL A 499 -4.10 -3.71 -1.97
C VAL A 499 -4.36 -4.71 -3.10
N ASN A 500 -5.56 -5.27 -3.07
CA ASN A 500 -6.13 -6.15 -4.09
C ASN A 500 -6.79 -5.38 -5.26
N GLY A 501 -6.66 -4.05 -5.28
CA GLY A 501 -7.15 -3.21 -6.37
C GLY A 501 -6.34 -3.39 -7.65
N GLU A 502 -7.01 -3.24 -8.80
CA GLU A 502 -6.38 -3.31 -10.13
C GLU A 502 -5.66 -2.00 -10.49
N TRP A 503 -6.18 -0.86 -10.05
CA TRP A 503 -5.66 0.47 -10.39
C TRP A 503 -5.50 1.36 -9.14
N SER A 504 -4.48 2.20 -9.15
CA SER A 504 -4.31 3.35 -8.27
C SER A 504 -5.22 4.52 -8.65
N PHE A 505 -5.18 5.61 -7.88
CA PHE A 505 -5.96 6.81 -8.17
C PHE A 505 -5.53 7.47 -9.49
N GLY A 506 -4.25 7.35 -9.83
CA GLY A 506 -3.67 7.76 -11.10
C GLY A 506 -3.86 6.76 -12.25
N ARG A 507 -4.67 5.71 -12.06
CA ARG A 507 -4.85 4.62 -13.03
C ARG A 507 -3.52 3.95 -13.41
N ASN A 508 -2.72 3.61 -12.40
CA ASN A 508 -1.51 2.80 -12.55
C ASN A 508 -1.69 1.47 -11.81
N PRO A 509 -1.11 0.35 -12.28
CA PRO A 509 -1.29 -0.94 -11.61
C PRO A 509 -0.70 -0.92 -10.21
N TRP A 510 -1.44 -1.45 -9.25
CA TRP A 510 -0.90 -1.69 -7.92
C TRP A 510 0.13 -2.81 -7.93
N MET A 511 1.06 -2.72 -6.98
CA MET A 511 1.92 -3.83 -6.64
C MET A 511 1.38 -4.52 -5.41
N ALA A 512 0.97 -5.79 -5.55
CA ALA A 512 0.43 -6.57 -4.45
C ALA A 512 1.33 -7.73 -3.98
N GLY A 513 2.56 -7.85 -4.52
CA GLY A 513 3.44 -8.97 -4.19
C GLY A 513 4.87 -8.81 -4.67
N HIS A 514 5.58 -9.92 -4.76
CA HIS A 514 6.92 -10.00 -5.32
C HIS A 514 6.84 -10.05 -6.85
N THR A 515 7.39 -9.07 -7.59
CA THR A 515 7.20 -9.02 -9.06
C THR A 515 7.92 -10.11 -9.80
N TYR A 516 9.17 -10.42 -9.44
CA TYR A 516 9.95 -11.47 -10.10
C TYR A 516 9.82 -11.44 -11.64
N LYS A 517 9.65 -12.60 -12.28
CA LYS A 517 9.43 -12.75 -13.72
C LYS A 517 7.97 -12.70 -14.14
N SER A 518 7.06 -12.21 -13.29
CA SER A 518 5.70 -11.86 -13.74
C SER A 518 5.66 -10.66 -14.68
N THR A 519 6.84 -10.05 -14.92
CA THR A 519 7.08 -9.01 -15.92
C THR A 519 7.90 -9.54 -17.09
N GLY A 520 7.62 -9.07 -18.30
CA GLY A 520 8.39 -9.38 -19.50
C GLY A 520 8.31 -8.27 -20.54
N TYR A 521 8.81 -8.53 -21.75
CA TYR A 521 8.70 -7.62 -22.89
C TYR A 521 8.04 -8.36 -24.04
N ASP A 522 7.08 -7.72 -24.70
CA ASP A 522 6.51 -8.22 -25.94
C ASP A 522 7.09 -7.44 -27.13
N PRO A 523 7.80 -8.10 -28.07
CA PRO A 523 8.44 -7.42 -29.18
C PRO A 523 7.47 -6.89 -30.24
N ASN A 524 6.27 -7.46 -30.35
CA ASN A 524 5.29 -7.07 -31.36
C ASN A 524 4.51 -5.84 -30.90
N LEU A 525 4.02 -5.88 -29.66
CA LEU A 525 3.36 -4.77 -28.98
C LEU A 525 4.35 -3.66 -28.58
N ARG A 526 5.65 -3.99 -28.50
CA ARG A 526 6.73 -3.08 -28.11
C ARG A 526 6.50 -2.48 -26.72
N ALA A 527 6.05 -3.32 -25.80
CA ALA A 527 5.61 -2.90 -24.48
C ALA A 527 6.20 -3.79 -23.40
N PHE A 528 6.50 -3.17 -22.26
CA PHE A 528 6.73 -3.91 -21.03
C PHE A 528 5.40 -4.52 -20.57
N VAL A 529 5.40 -5.82 -20.30
CA VAL A 529 4.22 -6.61 -19.91
C VAL A 529 4.30 -6.90 -18.42
N PHE A 530 3.19 -6.71 -17.71
CA PHE A 530 3.04 -7.05 -16.30
C PHE A 530 1.78 -7.90 -16.12
N ALA A 531 1.95 -9.18 -15.77
CA ALA A 531 0.91 -10.19 -15.87
C ALA A 531 0.53 -10.97 -14.58
N PRO A 532 0.89 -10.58 -13.33
CA PRO A 532 0.50 -11.36 -12.15
C PRO A 532 -0.93 -11.09 -11.67
N HIS A 533 -1.62 -10.10 -12.22
CA HIS A 533 -2.97 -9.70 -11.82
C HIS A 533 -4.06 -10.43 -12.59
N ASP A 534 -5.31 -10.11 -12.27
CA ASP A 534 -6.48 -10.67 -12.97
C ASP A 534 -6.52 -10.23 -14.44
N TYR A 535 -5.85 -9.13 -14.78
CA TYR A 535 -5.63 -8.61 -16.12
C TYR A 535 -4.13 -8.42 -16.41
N THR A 536 -3.80 -8.23 -17.69
CA THR A 536 -2.42 -7.90 -18.10
C THR A 536 -2.27 -6.40 -18.31
N TYR A 537 -1.19 -5.85 -17.79
CA TYR A 537 -0.83 -4.45 -17.89
C TYR A 537 0.34 -4.25 -18.85
N TYR A 538 0.34 -3.11 -19.52
CA TYR A 538 1.34 -2.72 -20.50
C TYR A 538 1.87 -1.35 -20.16
N PHE A 539 3.19 -1.21 -20.04
CA PHE A 539 3.84 0.08 -19.89
C PHE A 539 4.57 0.46 -21.18
N ASP A 540 4.31 1.67 -21.65
CA ASP A 540 5.04 2.31 -22.75
C ASP A 540 6.00 3.36 -22.17
N PRO A 541 7.33 3.14 -22.24
CA PRO A 541 8.32 4.08 -21.73
C PRO A 541 8.31 5.46 -22.40
N ASP A 542 7.90 5.57 -23.67
CA ASP A 542 7.88 6.84 -24.40
C ASP A 542 6.65 7.65 -24.02
N ALA A 543 5.48 6.99 -23.99
CA ALA A 543 4.23 7.61 -23.57
C ALA A 543 4.15 7.82 -22.05
N LYS A 544 5.06 7.20 -21.28
CA LYS A 544 5.13 7.27 -19.81
C LYS A 544 3.82 6.87 -19.13
N ALA A 545 3.10 5.92 -19.74
CA ALA A 545 1.75 5.58 -19.35
C ALA A 545 1.52 4.07 -19.31
N TRP A 546 0.64 3.66 -18.39
CA TRP A 546 0.13 2.30 -18.31
C TRP A 546 -1.16 2.15 -19.13
N SER A 547 -1.37 0.94 -19.65
CA SER A 547 -2.63 0.47 -20.20
C SER A 547 -2.88 -0.97 -19.78
N ARG A 548 -4.06 -1.53 -20.05
CA ARG A 548 -4.45 -2.88 -19.61
C ARG A 548 -5.22 -3.64 -20.70
N SER A 549 -5.21 -4.96 -20.63
CA SER A 549 -6.07 -5.83 -21.44
C SER A 549 -7.56 -5.60 -21.11
N ALA A 550 -8.42 -5.82 -22.12
CA ALA A 550 -9.87 -5.74 -21.96
C ALA A 550 -10.45 -6.97 -21.22
N ALA A 551 -9.86 -8.15 -21.46
CA ALA A 551 -10.26 -9.41 -20.85
C ALA A 551 -9.32 -9.79 -19.70
N LYS A 552 -9.86 -10.58 -18.75
CA LYS A 552 -9.07 -11.22 -17.71
C LYS A 552 -8.10 -12.25 -18.28
N ASN A 553 -7.01 -12.46 -17.58
CA ASN A 553 -6.03 -13.49 -17.90
C ASN A 553 -6.67 -14.89 -17.83
N PRO A 554 -6.39 -15.80 -18.79
CA PRO A 554 -6.92 -17.16 -18.80
C PRO A 554 -6.31 -18.06 -17.70
N TYR A 555 -5.28 -17.58 -17.01
CA TYR A 555 -4.62 -18.20 -15.86
C TYR A 555 -4.97 -17.47 -14.55
N ARG A 556 -4.66 -18.11 -13.42
CA ARG A 556 -4.84 -17.55 -12.07
C ARG A 556 -3.82 -16.43 -11.83
N PRO A 557 -4.23 -15.28 -11.26
CA PRO A 557 -3.30 -14.24 -10.85
C PRO A 557 -2.34 -14.78 -9.78
N ASN A 558 -1.03 -14.62 -9.98
CA ASN A 558 -0.02 -15.02 -9.01
C ASN A 558 1.32 -14.31 -9.24
N PHE A 559 1.74 -13.51 -8.26
CA PHE A 559 3.03 -12.82 -8.26
C PHE A 559 4.25 -13.74 -8.23
N TYR A 560 4.10 -14.93 -7.65
CA TYR A 560 5.21 -15.83 -7.32
C TYR A 560 5.49 -16.86 -8.42
N THR A 561 4.50 -17.20 -9.24
CA THR A 561 4.59 -18.32 -10.18
C THR A 561 4.18 -17.98 -11.61
N VAL A 562 3.62 -16.80 -11.88
CA VAL A 562 3.48 -16.31 -13.25
C VAL A 562 4.86 -15.89 -13.76
N THR A 563 5.32 -16.54 -14.83
CA THR A 563 6.63 -16.28 -15.43
C THR A 563 6.49 -15.98 -16.91
N VAL A 564 6.94 -14.79 -17.32
CA VAL A 564 6.86 -14.27 -18.69
C VAL A 564 8.23 -14.35 -19.35
N CYS A 565 8.26 -14.84 -20.60
CA CYS A 565 9.46 -14.87 -21.44
C CYS A 565 9.15 -14.25 -22.79
N ALA A 566 10.03 -13.38 -23.28
CA ALA A 566 9.93 -12.85 -24.63
C ALA A 566 10.28 -13.95 -25.65
N THR A 567 9.54 -13.99 -26.76
CA THR A 567 9.89 -14.76 -27.96
C THR A 567 9.68 -13.87 -29.19
N PRO A 568 10.31 -14.16 -30.35
CA PRO A 568 10.08 -13.41 -31.59
C PRO A 568 8.62 -13.39 -32.05
N ALA A 569 7.80 -14.36 -31.64
CA ALA A 569 6.39 -14.45 -32.00
C ALA A 569 5.45 -13.74 -31.01
N GLY A 570 5.98 -13.14 -29.94
CA GLY A 570 5.23 -12.56 -28.82
C GLY A 570 5.66 -13.12 -27.47
N ALA A 571 5.31 -12.43 -26.38
CA ALA A 571 5.57 -12.89 -25.04
C ALA A 571 4.81 -14.20 -24.77
N VAL A 572 5.46 -15.16 -24.13
CA VAL A 572 4.85 -16.40 -23.63
C VAL A 572 4.82 -16.36 -22.11
N VAL A 573 3.71 -16.76 -21.53
CA VAL A 573 3.52 -16.87 -20.09
C VAL A 573 3.36 -18.33 -19.67
N TRP A 574 4.09 -18.71 -18.61
CA TRP A 574 3.93 -19.95 -17.88
C TRP A 574 3.21 -19.67 -16.56
N ALA A 575 2.01 -20.26 -16.41
CA ALA A 575 1.14 -20.01 -15.26
C ALA A 575 0.23 -21.22 -15.00
N ASP A 576 -0.63 -21.13 -13.98
CA ASP A 576 -1.66 -22.14 -13.70
C ASP A 576 -3.01 -21.72 -14.27
N ASP A 577 -3.61 -22.60 -15.06
CA ASP A 577 -4.90 -22.38 -15.72
C ASP A 577 -5.97 -21.98 -14.70
N ARG A 578 -6.78 -20.98 -15.04
CA ARG A 578 -7.78 -20.42 -14.12
C ARG A 578 -8.80 -21.46 -13.68
N THR A 579 -9.22 -22.33 -14.60
CA THR A 579 -10.30 -23.29 -14.39
C THR A 579 -9.80 -24.59 -13.77
N THR A 580 -8.74 -25.18 -14.31
CA THR A 580 -8.23 -26.50 -13.92
C THR A 580 -7.17 -26.43 -12.82
N GLY A 581 -6.51 -25.28 -12.64
CA GLY A 581 -5.39 -25.11 -11.72
C GLY A 581 -4.11 -25.83 -12.15
N LYS A 582 -4.07 -26.42 -13.36
CA LYS A 582 -2.89 -27.10 -13.91
C LYS A 582 -1.95 -26.12 -14.61
N ALA A 583 -0.67 -26.44 -14.66
CA ALA A 583 0.31 -25.65 -15.41
C ALA A 583 -0.05 -25.59 -16.90
N GLY A 584 0.06 -24.40 -17.50
CA GLY A 584 -0.20 -24.16 -18.92
C GLY A 584 0.69 -23.07 -19.51
N LEU A 585 0.60 -22.91 -20.82
CA LEU A 585 1.33 -21.91 -21.60
C LEU A 585 0.36 -21.11 -22.47
N TRP A 586 0.57 -19.80 -22.52
CA TRP A 586 -0.16 -18.91 -23.42
C TRP A 586 0.79 -17.94 -24.10
N ARG A 587 0.53 -17.61 -25.36
CA ARG A 587 1.26 -16.59 -26.11
C ARG A 587 0.39 -15.35 -26.27
N LEU A 588 0.97 -14.18 -26.02
CA LEU A 588 0.30 -12.91 -26.25
C LEU A 588 0.26 -12.61 -27.75
N ASP A 589 -0.89 -12.18 -28.25
CA ASP A 589 -1.07 -11.73 -29.63
C ASP A 589 -1.12 -10.20 -29.76
N ASP A 590 -1.14 -9.72 -31.01
CA ASP A 590 -1.18 -8.28 -31.34
C ASP A 590 -2.48 -7.60 -30.89
N ALA A 591 -3.55 -8.39 -30.64
CA ALA A 591 -4.81 -7.92 -30.08
C ALA A 591 -4.79 -7.83 -28.54
N ARG A 592 -3.62 -8.07 -27.91
CA ARG A 592 -3.41 -8.07 -26.46
C ARG A 592 -4.21 -9.16 -25.74
N ALA A 593 -4.41 -10.30 -26.39
CA ALA A 593 -5.06 -11.48 -25.84
C ALA A 593 -4.09 -12.65 -25.69
N TRP A 594 -4.23 -13.41 -24.60
CA TRP A 594 -3.45 -14.61 -24.33
C TRP A 594 -4.06 -15.81 -25.05
N GLN A 595 -3.39 -16.31 -26.07
CA GLN A 595 -3.78 -17.48 -26.84
C GLN A 595 -3.16 -18.75 -26.24
N PRO A 596 -3.94 -19.80 -25.95
CA PRO A 596 -3.40 -21.03 -25.36
C PRO A 596 -2.45 -21.73 -26.33
N LEU A 597 -1.32 -22.20 -25.80
CA LEU A 597 -0.40 -23.06 -26.52
C LEU A 597 -0.66 -24.53 -26.14
N PRO A 598 -0.71 -25.48 -27.10
CA PRO A 598 -0.88 -26.89 -26.78
C PRO A 598 0.28 -27.37 -25.88
N LEU A 599 -0.03 -28.12 -24.83
CA LEU A 599 0.97 -28.69 -23.92
C LEU A 599 0.76 -30.19 -23.77
N ARG A 600 1.68 -30.98 -24.34
CA ARG A 600 1.73 -32.44 -24.23
C ARG A 600 3.00 -32.82 -23.47
N GLY A 601 2.84 -33.44 -22.31
CA GLY A 601 3.95 -33.77 -21.40
C GLY A 601 3.88 -32.95 -20.11
N GLU A 602 4.97 -32.92 -19.37
CA GLU A 602 5.05 -32.29 -18.04
C GLU A 602 6.09 -31.19 -18.02
N LEU A 603 5.79 -30.12 -17.27
CA LEU A 603 6.70 -29.02 -16.97
C LEU A 603 7.20 -29.17 -15.52
N PRO A 604 8.35 -28.57 -15.16
CA PRO A 604 8.87 -28.59 -13.79
C PRO A 604 7.94 -27.95 -12.76
N ALA A 605 8.22 -28.19 -11.48
CA ALA A 605 7.53 -27.52 -10.40
C ALA A 605 7.85 -26.01 -10.40
N LYS A 606 6.81 -25.19 -10.20
CA LYS A 606 6.95 -23.75 -9.95
C LYS A 606 7.06 -23.49 -8.45
N SER A 607 7.95 -22.60 -8.08
CA SER A 607 8.08 -22.05 -6.73
C SER A 607 8.85 -20.75 -6.85
N ALA A 608 8.48 -19.73 -6.07
CA ALA A 608 8.99 -18.35 -6.12
C ALA A 608 10.36 -18.15 -6.82
N ASP A 609 11.45 -17.92 -6.09
CA ASP A 609 12.79 -17.65 -6.65
C ASP A 609 13.44 -18.84 -7.39
N ARG A 610 12.71 -19.93 -7.56
CA ARG A 610 13.23 -21.29 -7.71
C ARG A 610 13.01 -21.89 -9.09
N HIS A 611 12.41 -21.14 -10.01
CA HIS A 611 12.12 -21.58 -11.38
C HIS A 611 12.38 -20.48 -12.40
N GLY A 612 12.85 -20.86 -13.59
CA GLY A 612 13.20 -19.94 -14.68
C GLY A 612 12.67 -20.40 -16.03
N LEU A 613 12.63 -19.48 -16.98
CA LEU A 613 12.14 -19.69 -18.35
C LEU A 613 13.02 -18.92 -19.34
N ALA A 614 13.51 -19.61 -20.37
CA ALA A 614 14.28 -19.00 -21.44
C ALA A 614 13.80 -19.49 -22.82
N HIS A 615 13.91 -18.65 -23.85
CA HIS A 615 13.67 -19.04 -25.24
C HIS A 615 15.00 -19.34 -25.94
N ASP A 616 15.20 -20.61 -26.31
CA ASP A 616 16.30 -21.05 -27.17
C ASP A 616 15.94 -20.71 -28.61
N THR A 617 16.41 -19.55 -29.08
CA THR A 617 16.08 -19.03 -30.42
C THR A 617 16.71 -19.84 -31.55
N LYS A 618 17.75 -20.64 -31.28
CA LYS A 618 18.38 -21.49 -32.31
C LYS A 618 17.52 -22.69 -32.66
N ARG A 619 16.82 -23.25 -31.67
CA ARG A 619 15.96 -24.43 -31.85
C ARG A 619 14.47 -24.11 -31.80
N ASP A 620 14.12 -22.85 -31.57
CA ASP A 620 12.74 -22.36 -31.43
C ASP A 620 11.93 -23.14 -30.38
N ARG A 621 12.50 -23.23 -29.17
CA ARG A 621 11.91 -23.96 -28.04
C ARG A 621 12.02 -23.16 -26.75
N LEU A 622 11.11 -23.41 -25.81
CA LEU A 622 11.22 -22.89 -24.45
C LEU A 622 11.95 -23.88 -23.56
N LEU A 623 12.85 -23.39 -22.72
CA LEU A 623 13.58 -24.15 -21.72
C LEU A 623 13.10 -23.76 -20.33
N PHE A 624 12.76 -24.76 -19.53
CA PHE A 624 12.22 -24.60 -18.19
C PHE A 624 13.20 -25.16 -17.17
N PHE A 625 13.43 -24.38 -16.12
CA PHE A 625 14.38 -24.68 -15.05
C PHE A 625 13.66 -24.67 -13.71
N SER A 626 14.06 -25.56 -12.81
CA SER A 626 13.61 -25.53 -11.41
C SER A 626 14.62 -26.22 -10.51
N ASP A 627 14.90 -25.63 -9.34
CA ASP A 627 15.71 -26.28 -8.29
C ASP A 627 14.84 -26.96 -7.23
N THR A 628 13.53 -27.06 -7.48
CA THR A 628 12.56 -27.70 -6.59
C THR A 628 11.75 -28.79 -7.30
N GLY A 629 11.04 -29.60 -6.51
CA GLY A 629 10.26 -30.73 -7.00
C GLY A 629 11.09 -31.96 -7.35
N PRO A 630 10.45 -33.01 -7.88
CA PRO A 630 11.05 -34.33 -8.07
C PRO A 630 12.15 -34.37 -9.14
N LYS A 631 12.14 -33.42 -10.08
CA LYS A 631 13.12 -33.30 -11.18
C LYS A 631 13.96 -32.02 -11.10
N LYS A 632 14.23 -31.55 -9.87
CA LYS A 632 15.10 -30.39 -9.63
C LYS A 632 16.46 -30.53 -10.32
N GLY A 633 16.96 -29.45 -10.89
CA GLY A 633 18.21 -29.40 -11.66
C GLY A 633 18.11 -29.96 -13.09
N ASN A 634 17.02 -30.66 -13.44
CA ASN A 634 16.78 -31.12 -14.81
C ASN A 634 16.19 -29.96 -15.65
N VAL A 635 16.21 -30.10 -16.97
CA VAL A 635 15.69 -29.12 -17.93
C VAL A 635 14.57 -29.76 -18.73
N ALA A 636 13.39 -29.11 -18.75
CA ALA A 636 12.34 -29.46 -19.69
C ALA A 636 12.43 -28.54 -20.91
N ALA A 637 12.29 -29.11 -22.10
CA ALA A 637 12.23 -28.40 -23.36
C ALA A 637 10.84 -28.55 -23.98
N TYR A 638 10.23 -27.41 -24.33
CA TYR A 638 8.95 -27.34 -25.02
C TYR A 638 9.17 -26.86 -26.45
N ASP A 639 8.82 -27.69 -27.42
CA ASP A 639 8.85 -27.33 -28.83
C ASP A 639 7.59 -26.53 -29.19
N VAL A 640 7.78 -25.27 -29.62
CA VAL A 640 6.69 -24.31 -29.84
C VAL A 640 5.78 -24.70 -31.01
N LYS A 641 6.29 -25.47 -31.98
CA LYS A 641 5.54 -25.87 -33.18
C LYS A 641 4.66 -27.08 -32.91
N THR A 642 5.18 -28.05 -32.18
CA THR A 642 4.51 -29.32 -31.91
C THR A 642 3.73 -29.31 -30.58
N GLY A 643 4.06 -28.41 -29.66
CA GLY A 643 3.47 -28.38 -28.33
C GLY A 643 3.92 -29.52 -27.41
N GLU A 644 5.02 -30.19 -27.76
CA GLU A 644 5.57 -31.32 -26.99
C GLU A 644 6.59 -30.82 -25.95
N ALA A 645 6.44 -31.23 -24.70
CA ALA A 645 7.37 -30.98 -23.59
C ALA A 645 8.13 -32.27 -23.22
N LYS A 646 9.47 -32.23 -23.27
CA LYS A 646 10.36 -33.35 -22.93
C LYS A 646 11.41 -32.97 -21.91
N TRP A 647 11.77 -33.91 -21.05
CA TRP A 647 12.93 -33.81 -20.18
C TRP A 647 14.20 -34.10 -20.97
N LEU A 648 15.26 -33.31 -20.72
CA LEU A 648 16.52 -33.44 -21.44
C LEU A 648 17.58 -34.24 -20.68
N ASP A 649 17.43 -34.44 -19.37
CA ASP A 649 18.35 -35.22 -18.53
C ASP A 649 19.84 -34.80 -18.68
N PRO A 650 20.18 -33.53 -18.42
CA PRO A 650 21.51 -33.01 -18.69
C PRO A 650 22.58 -33.53 -17.72
N ALA A 651 23.83 -33.59 -18.19
CA ALA A 651 24.98 -33.84 -17.32
C ALA A 651 25.10 -32.76 -16.23
N GLY A 652 25.49 -33.14 -15.02
CA GLY A 652 25.67 -32.23 -13.88
C GLY A 652 24.37 -31.80 -13.17
N THR A 653 23.25 -32.48 -13.43
CA THR A 653 21.92 -32.17 -12.85
C THR A 653 21.94 -32.08 -11.31
N GLY A 654 22.68 -32.96 -10.63
CA GLY A 654 22.72 -33.01 -9.17
C GLY A 654 23.46 -31.82 -8.52
N GLN A 655 24.32 -31.14 -9.29
CA GLN A 655 25.15 -30.03 -8.86
C GLN A 655 24.56 -28.67 -9.27
N ALA A 656 23.63 -28.65 -10.22
CA ALA A 656 22.92 -27.46 -10.71
C ALA A 656 21.74 -27.04 -9.81
N LEU A 657 21.92 -27.07 -8.49
CA LEU A 657 20.89 -26.76 -7.49
C LEU A 657 21.08 -25.37 -6.90
N VAL A 658 20.67 -24.36 -7.66
CA VAL A 658 20.60 -22.96 -7.23
C VAL A 658 19.27 -22.36 -7.69
N HIS A 659 18.76 -21.39 -6.93
CA HIS A 659 17.63 -20.57 -7.32
C HIS A 659 17.87 -20.00 -8.72
N CYS A 660 16.98 -20.36 -9.66
CA CYS A 660 17.19 -20.17 -11.09
C CYS A 660 16.14 -19.24 -11.72
N ARG A 661 15.60 -18.29 -10.93
CA ARG A 661 14.60 -17.32 -11.39
C ARG A 661 15.05 -16.51 -12.61
N GLU A 662 16.26 -15.99 -12.54
CA GLU A 662 16.82 -15.16 -13.59
C GLU A 662 17.52 -16.05 -14.62
N THR A 663 17.03 -16.01 -15.85
CA THR A 663 17.57 -16.79 -16.97
C THR A 663 17.70 -15.90 -18.20
N ALA A 664 18.86 -15.97 -18.86
CA ALA A 664 19.11 -15.27 -20.11
C ALA A 664 19.69 -16.25 -21.14
N TYR A 665 19.03 -16.40 -22.29
CA TYR A 665 19.61 -17.17 -23.42
C TYR A 665 20.54 -16.27 -24.23
N LEU A 666 21.75 -16.78 -24.50
CA LEU A 666 22.79 -16.11 -25.26
C LEU A 666 23.03 -16.90 -26.56
N PRO A 667 22.42 -16.48 -27.68
CA PRO A 667 22.47 -17.23 -28.94
C PRO A 667 23.90 -17.52 -29.43
N GLU A 668 24.81 -16.58 -29.25
CA GLU A 668 26.20 -16.68 -29.72
C GLU A 668 26.96 -17.82 -29.03
N LEU A 669 26.68 -18.05 -27.75
CA LEU A 669 27.32 -19.11 -26.96
C LEU A 669 26.53 -20.43 -27.00
N ASP A 670 25.26 -20.37 -27.41
CA ASP A 670 24.24 -21.42 -27.24
C ASP A 670 24.06 -21.84 -25.77
N TRP A 671 24.08 -20.84 -24.88
CA TRP A 671 23.97 -21.04 -23.44
C TRP A 671 22.75 -20.34 -22.87
N VAL A 672 22.18 -20.90 -21.80
CA VAL A 672 21.35 -20.15 -20.86
C VAL A 672 22.18 -19.84 -19.63
N LEU A 673 22.47 -18.55 -19.40
CA LEU A 673 23.10 -18.09 -18.17
C LEU A 673 22.03 -18.03 -17.06
N ILE A 674 22.32 -18.65 -15.92
CA ILE A 674 21.48 -18.61 -14.73
C ILE A 674 21.99 -17.51 -13.81
N GLY A 675 21.09 -16.67 -13.28
CA GLY A 675 21.39 -15.63 -12.29
C GLY A 675 21.69 -16.18 -10.90
N GLY A 676 22.59 -17.15 -10.83
CA GLY A 676 22.99 -17.86 -9.63
C GLY A 676 24.35 -18.51 -9.80
N ARG A 677 24.94 -18.90 -8.67
CA ARG A 677 26.27 -19.46 -8.57
C ARG A 677 26.22 -20.82 -7.90
N VAL A 678 27.10 -21.70 -8.33
CA VAL A 678 27.38 -23.00 -7.73
C VAL A 678 28.83 -23.03 -7.24
N ARG A 679 29.20 -24.05 -6.49
CA ARG A 679 30.61 -24.33 -6.15
C ARG A 679 31.11 -25.47 -7.03
N ASP A 680 32.22 -25.25 -7.74
CA ASP A 680 32.94 -26.29 -8.48
C ASP A 680 34.22 -26.71 -7.71
N GLU A 681 34.98 -27.71 -8.20
CA GLU A 681 36.23 -28.17 -7.57
C GLU A 681 37.39 -27.19 -7.89
N PRO A 682 37.47 -26.06 -7.16
CA PRO A 682 38.30 -25.93 -5.96
C PRO A 682 37.56 -25.23 -4.78
N GLY A 683 36.22 -25.25 -4.80
CA GLY A 683 35.33 -24.75 -3.75
C GLY A 683 34.86 -23.30 -3.91
N GLY A 684 35.29 -22.61 -4.98
CA GLY A 684 34.93 -21.21 -5.25
C GLY A 684 33.52 -21.04 -5.83
N TRP A 685 32.91 -19.87 -5.61
CA TRP A 685 31.64 -19.53 -6.26
C TRP A 685 31.85 -19.23 -7.75
N ARG A 686 31.07 -19.89 -8.59
CA ARG A 686 31.10 -19.76 -10.05
C ARG A 686 29.70 -19.63 -10.60
N TRP A 687 29.53 -18.83 -11.65
CA TRP A 687 28.23 -18.66 -12.30
C TRP A 687 27.80 -19.96 -12.97
N LEU A 688 26.51 -20.26 -12.93
CA LEU A 688 25.95 -21.44 -13.56
C LEU A 688 25.45 -21.10 -14.96
N ALA A 689 25.77 -21.94 -15.94
CA ALA A 689 25.19 -21.89 -17.27
C ALA A 689 24.76 -23.29 -17.74
N TYR A 690 23.72 -23.33 -18.57
CA TYR A 690 23.29 -24.52 -19.28
C TYR A 690 23.77 -24.45 -20.72
N ASP A 691 24.61 -25.39 -21.15
CA ASP A 691 25.02 -25.52 -22.55
C ASP A 691 23.95 -26.30 -23.33
N CYS A 692 23.19 -25.59 -24.17
CA CYS A 692 22.07 -26.15 -24.90
C CYS A 692 22.49 -27.17 -25.97
N ALA A 693 23.69 -27.02 -26.53
CA ALA A 693 24.23 -27.95 -27.54
C ALA A 693 24.76 -29.24 -26.89
N ALA A 694 25.51 -29.09 -25.80
CA ALA A 694 26.08 -30.23 -25.08
C ALA A 694 25.05 -30.93 -24.18
N ASN A 695 23.91 -30.30 -23.92
CA ASN A 695 22.93 -30.75 -22.94
C ASN A 695 23.58 -31.01 -21.56
N ALA A 696 24.30 -30.00 -21.06
CA ALA A 696 25.11 -30.13 -19.86
C ALA A 696 25.14 -28.83 -19.05
N TRP A 697 25.20 -28.97 -17.74
CA TRP A 697 25.47 -27.88 -16.83
C TRP A 697 26.97 -27.60 -16.74
N VAL A 698 27.34 -26.31 -16.79
CA VAL A 698 28.71 -25.85 -16.67
C VAL A 698 28.80 -24.72 -15.65
N SER A 699 29.92 -24.64 -14.92
CA SER A 699 30.29 -23.46 -14.15
C SER A 699 31.19 -22.55 -14.99
N VAL A 700 31.06 -21.24 -14.79
CA VAL A 700 31.83 -20.21 -15.50
C VAL A 700 32.43 -19.22 -14.50
N GLU A 701 33.72 -18.95 -14.61
CA GLU A 701 34.38 -17.90 -13.84
C GLU A 701 34.10 -16.52 -14.45
N LEU A 702 33.34 -15.69 -13.73
CA LEU A 702 32.99 -14.32 -14.12
C LEU A 702 33.37 -13.33 -12.99
N PRO A 703 34.65 -12.92 -12.89
CA PRO A 703 35.11 -12.00 -11.85
C PRO A 703 34.62 -10.55 -12.09
N GLY A 704 35.02 -9.64 -11.20
CA GLY A 704 34.73 -8.21 -11.30
C GLY A 704 33.64 -7.77 -10.34
N ASP A 705 32.85 -6.80 -10.74
CA ASP A 705 31.74 -6.26 -9.94
C ASP A 705 30.53 -7.17 -10.04
N ASP A 706 30.61 -8.36 -9.45
CA ASP A 706 29.57 -9.40 -9.54
C ASP A 706 28.22 -8.91 -8.94
N PRO A 707 27.13 -8.87 -9.73
CA PRO A 707 25.80 -8.41 -9.29
C PRO A 707 25.11 -9.35 -8.28
N VAL A 708 25.57 -10.60 -8.13
CA VAL A 708 25.12 -11.51 -7.07
C VAL A 708 25.71 -11.11 -5.71
N GLY A 709 26.79 -10.32 -5.70
CA GLY A 709 27.44 -9.82 -4.48
C GLY A 709 28.58 -10.72 -3.98
N ARG A 710 29.22 -10.33 -2.87
CA ARG A 710 30.50 -10.92 -2.42
C ARG A 710 30.38 -12.30 -1.74
N ALA A 711 29.20 -12.67 -1.24
CA ALA A 711 28.97 -13.94 -0.55
C ALA A 711 27.65 -14.57 -0.99
N GLY A 712 27.65 -15.89 -1.19
CA GLY A 712 26.43 -16.67 -1.41
C GLY A 712 26.19 -17.13 -2.85
N ALA A 713 25.13 -17.91 -3.05
CA ALA A 713 24.82 -18.52 -4.34
C ALA A 713 23.91 -17.64 -5.22
N PHE A 714 23.19 -16.68 -4.65
CA PHE A 714 22.03 -16.10 -5.31
C PHE A 714 21.71 -14.70 -4.77
N ASN A 715 21.12 -13.86 -5.61
CA ASN A 715 20.58 -12.56 -5.26
C ASN A 715 19.10 -12.52 -5.68
N ASN A 716 18.21 -12.57 -4.68
CA ASN A 716 16.75 -12.56 -4.84
C ASN A 716 16.21 -11.24 -5.40
N SER A 717 17.05 -10.24 -5.64
CA SER A 717 16.63 -8.90 -6.05
C SER A 717 17.34 -8.45 -7.33
N MET A 718 18.01 -9.39 -8.00
CA MET A 718 18.70 -9.15 -9.27
C MET A 718 17.76 -9.37 -10.47
N GLY A 719 17.77 -8.46 -11.43
CA GLY A 719 17.28 -8.73 -12.78
C GLY A 719 18.44 -9.10 -13.69
N LEU A 720 18.26 -10.09 -14.58
CA LEU A 720 19.23 -10.51 -15.60
C LEU A 720 18.56 -10.50 -16.98
N MET A 721 19.24 -9.93 -17.97
CA MET A 721 18.71 -9.78 -19.32
C MET A 721 19.81 -9.80 -20.38
N TYR A 722 19.47 -10.17 -21.61
CA TYR A 722 20.37 -10.16 -22.75
C TYR A 722 20.04 -9.00 -23.70
N ASP A 723 21.07 -8.25 -24.09
CA ASP A 723 21.03 -7.23 -25.14
C ASP A 723 21.59 -7.82 -26.44
N PRO A 724 20.73 -8.18 -27.41
CA PRO A 724 21.16 -8.79 -28.66
C PRO A 724 21.87 -7.80 -29.60
N ALA A 725 21.64 -6.49 -29.45
CA ALA A 725 22.26 -5.48 -30.31
C ALA A 725 23.76 -5.31 -29.97
N ARG A 726 24.09 -5.34 -28.68
CA ARG A 726 25.47 -5.15 -28.18
C ARG A 726 26.18 -6.45 -27.80
N LYS A 727 25.44 -7.57 -27.78
CA LYS A 727 25.88 -8.88 -27.31
C LYS A 727 26.40 -8.81 -25.87
N LEU A 728 25.60 -8.15 -25.02
CA LEU A 728 25.91 -7.93 -23.62
C LEU A 728 24.85 -8.57 -22.74
N VAL A 729 25.28 -9.06 -21.58
CA VAL A 729 24.37 -9.39 -20.48
C VAL A 729 24.32 -8.19 -19.55
N TRP A 730 23.12 -7.72 -19.25
CA TRP A 730 22.90 -6.73 -18.21
C TRP A 730 22.41 -7.40 -16.94
N ALA A 731 22.80 -6.85 -15.80
CA ALA A 731 22.24 -7.20 -14.51
C ALA A 731 21.93 -5.94 -13.71
N VAL A 732 20.81 -5.94 -12.98
CA VAL A 732 20.42 -4.82 -12.10
C VAL A 732 20.21 -5.35 -10.69
N GLY A 733 21.02 -4.90 -9.74
CA GLY A 733 20.98 -5.35 -8.34
C GLY A 733 19.93 -4.65 -7.47
N GLN A 734 19.76 -5.10 -6.23
CA GLN A 734 18.78 -4.62 -5.24
C GLN A 734 18.68 -3.08 -5.10
N HIS A 735 19.82 -2.40 -5.10
CA HIS A 735 19.92 -0.93 -4.94
C HIS A 735 20.09 -0.20 -6.28
N SER A 736 19.53 -0.78 -7.34
CA SER A 736 19.55 -0.23 -8.71
C SER A 736 20.96 0.08 -9.22
N HIS A 737 21.94 -0.76 -8.84
CA HIS A 737 23.24 -0.81 -9.50
C HIS A 737 23.09 -1.58 -10.81
N VAL A 738 23.57 -1.00 -11.91
CA VAL A 738 23.57 -1.64 -13.23
C VAL A 738 24.96 -2.19 -13.50
N HIS A 739 25.02 -3.42 -14.00
CA HIS A 739 26.24 -4.14 -14.34
C HIS A 739 26.11 -4.64 -15.78
N ALA A 740 27.23 -4.62 -16.50
CA ALA A 740 27.34 -5.15 -17.86
C ALA A 740 28.40 -6.26 -17.90
N LEU A 741 28.18 -7.23 -18.77
CA LEU A 741 29.11 -8.32 -19.03
C LEU A 741 29.12 -8.66 -20.51
N ARG A 742 30.33 -8.69 -21.08
CA ARG A 742 30.61 -9.29 -22.38
C ARG A 742 31.12 -10.71 -22.15
N LEU A 743 30.40 -11.74 -22.59
CA LEU A 743 30.91 -13.11 -22.53
C LEU A 743 31.55 -13.50 -23.84
N ASP A 744 32.69 -14.17 -23.73
CA ASP A 744 33.37 -14.80 -24.85
C ASP A 744 33.73 -16.24 -24.46
N ARG A 745 33.08 -17.19 -25.13
CA ARG A 745 33.25 -18.62 -24.90
C ARG A 745 34.69 -19.09 -25.10
N ALA A 746 35.44 -18.48 -26.02
CA ALA A 746 36.80 -18.94 -26.35
C ALA A 746 37.81 -18.65 -25.23
N THR A 747 37.57 -17.58 -24.47
CA THR A 747 38.45 -17.12 -23.39
C THR A 747 37.86 -17.36 -22.00
N ALA A 748 36.61 -17.84 -21.91
CA ALA A 748 35.96 -18.15 -20.65
C ALA A 748 36.58 -19.40 -20.00
N ARG A 749 36.77 -19.35 -18.68
CA ARG A 749 37.12 -20.54 -17.90
C ARG A 749 35.83 -21.26 -17.52
N VAL A 750 35.63 -22.42 -18.15
CA VAL A 750 34.39 -23.21 -18.08
C VAL A 750 34.72 -24.59 -17.53
N THR A 751 33.99 -25.03 -16.50
CA THR A 751 34.15 -26.37 -15.93
C THR A 751 32.84 -27.15 -16.10
N PRO A 752 32.84 -28.32 -16.75
CA PRO A 752 31.68 -29.20 -16.77
C PRO A 752 31.33 -29.67 -15.36
N LEU A 753 30.05 -29.59 -14.97
CA LEU A 753 29.58 -30.19 -13.74
C LEU A 753 29.33 -31.68 -13.96
N ARG A 754 29.75 -32.53 -13.01
CA ARG A 754 29.65 -34.00 -13.08
C ARG A 754 28.87 -34.54 -11.90
#